data_AF-A0A814K956-F1
#
_entry.id   AF-A0A814K956-F1
#
_cell.length_a   1.000
_cell.length_b   1.000
_cell.length_c   1.000
_cell.angle_alpha   90.00
_cell.angle_beta   90.00
_cell.angle_gamma   90.00
#
_symmetry.space_group_name_H-M   'P 1'
#
loop_
_entity.id
_entity.type
_entity.pdbx_description
1 polymer ?
#
loop_
_entity_poly.entity_id
_entity_poly.type
_entity_poly.pdbx_seq_one_letter_code
_entity_poly.pdbx_strand_id
1 'polypeptide(L)'
;MYIMFFFSFNRTQVIYTLNTKVDEHETYVSNLKQAFEQEKAALATNASARIDDLLQRVEKLSSIKTTQNSLYENKIHMLESERQNQANELLRVQQSAVEHEHELAEDFRAKISTLKQEINRIKQIYDDQLTNLKCGHKQALDQLHEKHQLEVEKLKVEMKHLFDVESEAQTKFFSQTIEDLKREHNDLLTKQRDQQLTQNELGQEYMKEKQQLEKRIQMFEDQIEQIQSKFQLEFTEQKHQLETKMNDYTKLQSEFDEYKLHYKTNSSNLTEIHEQFIKQKDECEQLKQKLDKTYGEMNSVKEKLHKQSTELDEKSKLIKEKEAFGRQLEGDLTSCRKELQLASDRLRHMQEDQHTQLTQSESTTNYLERRIHELDKTIHELTLEKQQIMVKYDRELTDLRETYENQVELCKKEMQNELHRLTEHQQQLITDEQTRGRTNLQAKEQELRQQFETEKNDLLAQWKAEINLNKSEQNEINQQLNQIKDSYMKQIDQLKARLEDTENKFSNIDKELAESQVSNKEYKKQIDKLQADLEKQLKSAQQFQIECDHLKKHCKELEIHSTTELKDKIDKLAMELNDKWSKKLKTDCEKIRKEITQQKDEEKQKALEELQRQKQNELLSTQNRIEELEQQIYQMKNEALTEQQKSKEDALVALQNANEDKRRAINEFQMRIQDLTTQIQRLEAKTKEDSLEQKLQLEKEHLNQINELKNRQLEDIRGQQLAYNTHLETVRADHERVLTLEIEKINVQHQSNLDQQRKELAKLHSSELEEKERGHVKELAAVRLQLDRALEIAKIKEREADLRIEDLTSDLTTKKNRIDSCLRDIRELESQIEQLHSEANLRSKELQRVRNEVQKEMKHREEKLRNQNDEKIRDLIKAHETEEKQLLEEFTKAHDLLKARITELQMNYNEAEERYRRRESRAEDLELISTLQQTIASYQEQLKKIHDEKKLLQMELVNRETNFNKVFTNAPSSSVGVLNPLAFNTKFVPRSSDGSVPSRLKSQSPRPTKLEPLVPNGEAPPDLTLKSNKPLLPKRFVK
;
A
#
# COMPACT_ATOMS: atom_id res chain seq x y z
N MET A 1 61.67 -94.46 101.91
CA MET A 1 61.95 -93.36 100.95
C MET A 1 61.38 -93.71 99.56
N TYR A 2 60.05 -93.88 99.43
CA TYR A 2 59.44 -94.38 98.18
C TYR A 2 58.06 -93.78 97.82
N ILE A 3 57.59 -92.76 98.56
CA ILE A 3 56.25 -92.16 98.38
C ILE A 3 56.30 -90.81 97.63
N MET A 4 57.46 -90.14 97.56
CA MET A 4 57.63 -88.85 96.87
C MET A 4 57.66 -88.94 95.33
N PHE A 5 58.07 -90.08 94.74
CA PHE A 5 58.27 -90.16 93.28
C PHE A 5 56.97 -90.36 92.49
N PHE A 6 56.00 -91.09 93.04
CA PHE A 6 54.75 -91.42 92.32
C PHE A 6 53.80 -90.22 92.15
N PHE A 7 53.82 -89.28 93.10
CA PHE A 7 53.07 -88.03 93.01
C PHE A 7 53.70 -87.00 92.07
N SER A 8 55.02 -87.05 91.84
CA SER A 8 55.68 -86.18 90.87
C SER A 8 55.32 -86.57 89.43
N PHE A 9 55.45 -87.86 89.08
CA PHE A 9 55.27 -88.31 87.70
C PHE A 9 53.84 -88.10 87.16
N ASN A 10 52.81 -88.48 87.93
CA ASN A 10 51.41 -88.23 87.54
C ASN A 10 51.10 -86.72 87.45
N ARG A 11 51.64 -85.90 88.35
CA ARG A 11 51.42 -84.46 88.32
C ARG A 11 52.10 -83.81 87.10
N THR A 12 53.31 -84.24 86.73
CA THR A 12 53.97 -83.77 85.50
C THR A 12 53.24 -84.23 84.24
N GLN A 13 52.69 -85.45 84.20
CA GLN A 13 51.96 -85.96 83.03
C GLN A 13 50.58 -85.29 82.84
N VAL A 14 49.88 -85.00 83.95
CA VAL A 14 48.63 -84.20 83.95
C VAL A 14 48.91 -82.73 83.61
N ILE A 15 50.00 -82.12 84.13
CA ILE A 15 50.40 -80.76 83.75
C ILE A 15 50.80 -80.71 82.27
N TYR A 16 51.55 -81.70 81.77
CA TYR A 16 51.93 -81.75 80.36
C TYR A 16 50.69 -81.83 79.46
N THR A 17 49.77 -82.76 79.72
CA THR A 17 48.55 -82.91 78.91
C THR A 17 47.56 -81.74 79.04
N LEU A 18 47.49 -81.07 80.20
CA LEU A 18 46.75 -79.81 80.33
C LEU A 18 47.42 -78.68 79.55
N ASN A 19 48.75 -78.55 79.62
CA ASN A 19 49.48 -77.53 78.88
C ASN A 19 49.39 -77.79 77.36
N THR A 20 49.51 -79.03 76.87
CA THR A 20 49.32 -79.33 75.44
C THR A 20 47.91 -78.96 74.98
N LYS A 21 46.88 -79.20 75.80
CA LYS A 21 45.51 -78.73 75.48
C LYS A 21 45.36 -77.21 75.56
N VAL A 22 46.05 -76.54 76.47
CA VAL A 22 46.08 -75.06 76.52
C VAL A 22 46.78 -74.53 75.28
N ASP A 23 47.92 -75.09 74.87
CA ASP A 23 48.65 -74.73 73.64
C ASP A 23 47.81 -75.00 72.37
N GLU A 24 47.08 -76.11 72.32
CA GLU A 24 46.10 -76.45 71.26
C GLU A 24 44.93 -75.45 71.24
N HIS A 25 44.42 -75.05 72.40
CA HIS A 25 43.36 -74.04 72.50
C HIS A 25 43.88 -72.63 72.16
N GLU A 26 45.11 -72.28 72.53
CA GLU A 26 45.75 -71.01 72.16
C GLU A 26 46.05 -70.96 70.67
N THR A 27 46.54 -72.04 70.05
CA THR A 27 46.68 -72.12 68.58
C THR A 27 45.32 -72.07 67.88
N TYR A 28 44.29 -72.75 68.39
CA TYR A 28 42.94 -72.66 67.83
C TYR A 28 42.38 -71.23 67.92
N VAL A 29 42.51 -70.57 69.07
CA VAL A 29 42.09 -69.17 69.27
C VAL A 29 42.92 -68.21 68.41
N SER A 30 44.23 -68.43 68.28
CA SER A 30 45.11 -67.64 67.41
C SER A 30 44.72 -67.76 65.94
N ASN A 31 44.45 -68.98 65.46
CA ASN A 31 43.97 -69.25 64.11
C ASN A 31 42.60 -68.61 63.86
N LEU A 32 41.68 -68.67 64.83
CA LEU A 32 40.38 -67.99 64.76
C LEU A 32 40.56 -66.47 64.64
N LYS A 33 41.46 -65.90 65.45
CA LYS A 33 41.78 -64.46 65.46
C LYS A 33 42.44 -64.00 64.15
N GLN A 34 43.30 -64.85 63.57
CA GLN A 34 43.90 -64.63 62.26
C GLN A 34 42.85 -64.70 61.14
N ALA A 35 41.92 -65.67 61.20
CA ALA A 35 40.81 -65.76 60.24
C ALA A 35 39.89 -64.53 60.31
N PHE A 36 39.54 -64.06 61.52
CA PHE A 36 38.74 -62.84 61.70
C PHE A 36 39.45 -61.57 61.22
N GLU A 37 40.77 -61.41 61.45
CA GLU A 37 41.50 -60.26 60.88
C GLU A 37 41.67 -60.38 59.35
N GLN A 38 41.77 -61.59 58.78
CA GLN A 38 41.74 -61.80 57.33
C GLN A 38 40.35 -61.45 56.73
N GLU A 39 39.26 -61.87 57.37
CA GLU A 39 37.90 -61.55 56.95
C GLU A 39 37.64 -60.03 57.02
N LYS A 40 38.07 -59.38 58.12
CA LYS A 40 37.99 -57.93 58.30
C LYS A 40 38.84 -57.16 57.27
N ALA A 41 40.03 -57.65 56.92
CA ALA A 41 40.86 -57.09 55.86
C ALA A 41 40.23 -57.28 54.46
N ALA A 42 39.59 -58.42 54.20
CA ALA A 42 38.86 -58.69 52.95
C ALA A 42 37.61 -57.80 52.83
N LEU A 43 36.86 -57.61 53.92
CA LEU A 43 35.74 -56.67 54.00
C LEU A 43 36.20 -55.22 53.76
N ALA A 44 37.33 -54.81 54.35
CA ALA A 44 37.88 -53.48 54.14
C ALA A 44 38.31 -53.25 52.67
N THR A 45 38.99 -54.21 52.04
CA THR A 45 39.36 -54.10 50.62
C THR A 45 38.15 -54.11 49.69
N ASN A 46 37.12 -54.93 49.96
CA ASN A 46 35.89 -54.95 49.17
C ASN A 46 35.10 -53.63 49.33
N ALA A 47 35.00 -53.09 50.55
CA ALA A 47 34.40 -51.79 50.81
C ALA A 47 35.17 -50.65 50.10
N SER A 48 36.51 -50.64 50.15
CA SER A 48 37.35 -49.68 49.42
C SER A 48 37.14 -49.77 47.91
N ALA A 49 37.21 -50.97 47.32
CA ALA A 49 36.97 -51.16 45.89
C ALA A 49 35.56 -50.72 45.45
N ARG A 50 34.55 -50.87 46.32
CA ARG A 50 33.19 -50.40 46.07
C ARG A 50 33.08 -48.87 46.16
N ILE A 51 33.83 -48.23 47.05
CA ILE A 51 33.94 -46.78 47.14
C ILE A 51 34.64 -46.23 45.90
N ASP A 52 35.72 -46.87 45.43
CA ASP A 52 36.45 -46.46 44.23
C ASP A 52 35.60 -46.56 42.95
N ASP A 53 34.81 -47.63 42.78
CA ASP A 53 33.83 -47.74 41.67
C ASP A 53 32.79 -46.61 41.71
N LEU A 54 32.27 -46.29 42.90
CA LEU A 54 31.34 -45.17 43.06
C LEU A 54 31.99 -43.82 42.76
N LEU A 55 33.24 -43.60 43.19
CA LEU A 55 34.00 -42.38 42.89
C LEU A 55 34.24 -42.22 41.38
N GLN A 56 34.72 -43.26 40.69
CA GLN A 56 34.88 -43.24 39.23
C GLN A 56 33.55 -42.97 38.50
N ARG A 57 32.43 -43.47 39.04
CA ARG A 57 31.10 -43.28 38.45
C ARG A 57 30.59 -41.85 38.66
N VAL A 58 30.87 -41.24 39.82
CA VAL A 58 30.63 -39.81 40.08
C VAL A 58 31.52 -38.93 39.19
N GLU A 59 32.77 -39.30 38.99
CA GLU A 59 33.72 -38.57 38.11
C GLU A 59 33.32 -38.66 36.63
N LYS A 60 32.83 -39.81 36.15
CA LYS A 60 32.22 -39.94 34.82
C LYS A 60 30.94 -39.12 34.69
N LEU A 61 30.11 -39.03 35.72
CA LEU A 61 28.93 -38.17 35.70
C LEU A 61 29.30 -36.67 35.73
N SER A 62 30.38 -36.29 36.42
CA SER A 62 30.87 -34.92 36.40
C SER A 62 31.45 -34.56 35.03
N SER A 63 32.21 -35.44 34.38
CA SER A 63 32.75 -35.18 33.04
C SER A 63 31.66 -35.09 31.97
N ILE A 64 30.66 -35.98 32.01
CA ILE A 64 29.46 -35.89 31.14
C ILE A 64 28.71 -34.58 31.37
N LYS A 65 28.53 -34.14 32.63
CA LYS A 65 27.85 -32.87 32.92
C LYS A 65 28.66 -31.66 32.45
N THR A 66 29.98 -31.70 32.54
CA THR A 66 30.87 -30.65 32.03
C THR A 66 30.84 -30.57 30.50
N THR A 67 30.86 -31.71 29.79
CA THR A 67 30.72 -31.72 28.32
C THR A 67 29.32 -31.32 27.87
N GLN A 68 28.28 -31.68 28.61
CA GLN A 68 26.91 -31.23 28.33
C GLN A 68 26.77 -29.71 28.51
N ASN A 69 27.36 -29.14 29.56
CA ASN A 69 27.40 -27.69 29.76
C ASN A 69 28.15 -26.98 28.63
N SER A 70 29.33 -27.46 28.22
CA SER A 70 30.10 -26.84 27.12
C SER A 70 29.38 -26.92 25.77
N LEU A 71 28.59 -27.98 25.53
CA LEU A 71 27.71 -28.07 24.36
C LEU A 71 26.56 -27.04 24.41
N TYR A 72 25.97 -26.78 25.58
CA TYR A 72 24.98 -25.72 25.72
C TYR A 72 25.58 -24.32 25.58
N GLU A 73 26.75 -24.05 26.16
CA GLU A 73 27.47 -22.78 26.01
C GLU A 73 27.83 -22.52 24.54
N ASN A 74 28.37 -23.52 23.83
CA ASN A 74 28.62 -23.43 22.39
C ASN A 74 27.33 -23.21 21.58
N LYS A 75 26.22 -23.87 21.94
CA LYS A 75 24.93 -23.69 21.26
C LYS A 75 24.38 -22.28 21.46
N ILE A 76 24.51 -21.72 22.66
CA ILE A 76 24.14 -20.33 22.98
C ILE A 76 25.01 -19.36 22.18
N HIS A 77 26.34 -19.54 22.20
CA HIS A 77 27.26 -18.67 21.45
C HIS A 77 27.03 -18.71 19.93
N MET A 78 26.65 -19.85 19.35
CA MET A 78 26.26 -19.90 17.93
C MET A 78 24.96 -19.13 17.66
N LEU A 79 23.94 -19.30 18.50
CA LEU A 79 22.66 -18.57 18.35
C LEU A 79 22.83 -17.06 18.55
N GLU A 80 23.70 -16.64 19.47
CA GLU A 80 24.03 -15.22 19.67
C GLU A 80 24.82 -14.65 18.48
N SER A 81 25.75 -15.43 17.89
CA SER A 81 26.47 -15.07 16.67
C SER A 81 25.54 -14.98 15.45
N GLU A 82 24.63 -15.93 15.26
CA GLU A 82 23.61 -15.89 14.21
C GLU A 82 22.70 -14.67 14.35
N ARG A 83 22.22 -14.38 15.57
CA ARG A 83 21.42 -13.19 15.86
C ARG A 83 22.20 -11.89 15.59
N GLN A 84 23.49 -11.84 15.94
CA GLN A 84 24.33 -10.68 15.67
C GLN A 84 24.57 -10.49 14.17
N ASN A 85 24.78 -11.56 13.41
CA ASN A 85 24.92 -11.51 11.96
C ASN A 85 23.62 -11.05 11.28
N GLN A 86 22.46 -11.53 11.73
CA GLN A 86 21.15 -11.05 11.24
C GLN A 86 20.92 -9.57 11.56
N ALA A 87 21.31 -9.10 12.76
CA ALA A 87 21.23 -7.68 13.12
C ALA A 87 22.16 -6.80 12.28
N ASN A 88 23.38 -7.27 12.00
CA ASN A 88 24.34 -6.59 11.13
C ASN A 88 23.84 -6.52 9.67
N GLU A 89 23.23 -7.59 9.16
CA GLU A 89 22.67 -7.62 7.80
C GLU A 89 21.44 -6.70 7.67
N LEU A 90 20.57 -6.67 8.69
CA LEU A 90 19.48 -5.68 8.77
C LEU A 90 20.01 -4.24 8.77
N LEU A 91 21.08 -3.95 9.52
CA LEU A 91 21.71 -2.64 9.54
C LEU A 91 22.29 -2.27 8.16
N ARG A 92 22.90 -3.24 7.46
CA ARG A 92 23.44 -3.04 6.10
C ARG A 92 22.34 -2.77 5.06
N VAL A 93 21.23 -3.51 5.12
CA VAL A 93 20.05 -3.27 4.27
C VAL A 93 19.44 -1.90 4.58
N GLN A 94 19.38 -1.50 5.85
CA GLN A 94 18.89 -0.18 6.25
C GLN A 94 19.82 0.94 5.76
N GLN A 95 21.15 0.77 5.82
CA GLN A 95 22.12 1.73 5.27
C GLN A 95 21.97 1.87 3.76
N SER A 96 21.92 0.74 3.03
CA SER A 96 21.73 0.74 1.57
C SER A 96 20.40 1.37 1.14
N ALA A 97 19.32 1.18 1.91
CA ALA A 97 18.04 1.85 1.67
C ALA A 97 18.13 3.38 1.85
N VAL A 98 18.82 3.85 2.90
CA VAL A 98 19.05 5.29 3.14
C VAL A 98 19.96 5.90 2.08
N GLU A 99 20.98 5.17 1.62
CA GLU A 99 21.86 5.58 0.52
C GLU A 99 21.07 5.72 -0.79
N HIS A 100 20.24 4.74 -1.15
CA HIS A 100 19.37 4.80 -2.33
C HIS A 100 18.30 5.92 -2.23
N GLU A 101 17.72 6.16 -1.06
CA GLU A 101 16.84 7.33 -0.84
C GLU A 101 17.60 8.66 -0.99
N HIS A 102 18.87 8.72 -0.58
CA HIS A 102 19.71 9.90 -0.73
C HIS A 102 20.10 10.15 -2.20
N GLU A 103 20.51 9.12 -2.93
CA GLU A 103 20.79 9.19 -4.37
C GLU A 103 19.55 9.64 -5.16
N LEU A 104 18.39 9.06 -4.88
CA LEU A 104 17.13 9.44 -5.52
C LEU A 104 16.75 10.91 -5.19
N ALA A 105 17.03 11.36 -3.97
CA ALA A 105 16.81 12.75 -3.58
C ALA A 105 17.79 13.72 -4.27
N GLU A 106 19.06 13.34 -4.43
CA GLU A 106 20.07 14.08 -5.21
C GLU A 106 19.67 14.18 -6.69
N ASP A 107 19.21 13.09 -7.30
CA ASP A 107 18.70 13.04 -8.68
C ASP A 107 17.50 13.97 -8.88
N PHE A 108 16.52 13.94 -7.98
CA PHE A 108 15.41 14.89 -8.03
C PHE A 108 15.88 16.33 -7.85
N ARG A 109 16.88 16.58 -7.01
CA ARG A 109 17.46 17.92 -6.79
C ARG A 109 18.19 18.43 -8.03
N ALA A 110 18.94 17.56 -8.70
CA ALA A 110 19.61 17.84 -9.97
C ALA A 110 18.59 18.14 -11.08
N LYS A 111 17.52 17.35 -11.19
CA LYS A 111 16.44 17.53 -12.17
C LYS A 111 15.62 18.81 -11.94
N ILE A 112 15.41 19.19 -10.68
CA ILE A 112 14.83 20.50 -10.33
C ILE A 112 15.80 21.65 -10.67
N SER A 113 17.11 21.43 -10.55
CA SER A 113 18.13 22.41 -10.93
C SER A 113 18.17 22.65 -12.44
N THR A 114 18.12 21.59 -13.27
CA THR A 114 18.07 21.72 -14.73
C THR A 114 16.79 22.39 -15.20
N LEU A 115 15.62 22.00 -14.66
CA LEU A 115 14.34 22.67 -14.95
C LEU A 115 14.36 24.17 -14.57
N LYS A 116 14.99 24.54 -13.45
CA LYS A 116 15.19 25.96 -13.09
C LYS A 116 16.09 26.70 -14.08
N GLN A 117 17.14 26.05 -14.59
CA GLN A 117 17.99 26.63 -15.63
C GLN A 117 17.25 26.80 -16.96
N GLU A 118 16.42 25.84 -17.36
CA GLU A 118 15.58 25.91 -18.56
C GLU A 118 14.54 27.03 -18.45
N ILE A 119 13.82 27.13 -17.33
CA ILE A 119 12.88 28.24 -17.06
C ILE A 119 13.60 29.60 -17.14
N ASN A 120 14.82 29.71 -16.61
CA ASN A 120 15.60 30.95 -16.69
C ASN A 120 16.06 31.26 -18.13
N ARG A 121 16.47 30.26 -18.92
CA ARG A 121 16.79 30.44 -20.35
C ARG A 121 15.56 30.90 -21.14
N ILE A 122 14.39 30.31 -20.89
CA ILE A 122 13.13 30.70 -21.53
C ILE A 122 12.78 32.16 -21.20
N LYS A 123 12.88 32.57 -19.92
CA LYS A 123 12.69 33.97 -19.52
C LYS A 123 13.66 34.90 -20.24
N GLN A 124 14.93 34.55 -20.31
CA GLN A 124 15.97 35.34 -20.97
C GLN A 124 15.68 35.53 -22.47
N ILE A 125 15.23 34.47 -23.16
CA ILE A 125 14.78 34.55 -24.56
C ILE A 125 13.58 35.49 -24.72
N TYR A 126 12.60 35.46 -23.81
CA TYR A 126 11.45 36.37 -23.85
C TYR A 126 11.85 37.83 -23.55
N ASP A 127 12.77 38.07 -22.62
CA ASP A 127 13.30 39.42 -22.34
C ASP A 127 14.10 39.97 -23.55
N ASP A 128 14.89 39.12 -24.21
CA ASP A 128 15.61 39.47 -25.44
C ASP A 128 14.65 39.75 -26.61
N GLN A 129 13.57 38.98 -26.76
CA GLN A 129 12.50 39.27 -27.73
C GLN A 129 11.79 40.60 -27.42
N LEU A 130 11.48 40.86 -26.15
CA LEU A 130 10.80 42.08 -25.71
C LEU A 130 11.67 43.34 -25.90
N THR A 131 12.99 43.23 -25.70
CA THR A 131 13.94 44.32 -25.96
C THR A 131 14.14 44.56 -27.45
N ASN A 132 14.23 43.51 -28.28
CA ASN A 132 14.27 43.64 -29.73
C ASN A 132 13.00 44.28 -30.30
N LEU A 133 11.81 43.89 -29.82
CA LEU A 133 10.53 44.52 -30.20
C LEU A 133 10.46 46.02 -29.84
N LYS A 134 11.00 46.40 -28.67
CA LYS A 134 11.12 47.81 -28.26
C LYS A 134 12.11 48.58 -29.13
N CYS A 135 13.22 47.96 -29.52
CA CYS A 135 14.22 48.56 -30.42
C CYS A 135 13.63 48.79 -31.82
N GLY A 136 12.95 47.78 -32.39
CA GLY A 136 12.28 47.87 -33.69
C GLY A 136 11.18 48.95 -33.73
N HIS A 137 10.34 49.03 -32.69
CA HIS A 137 9.35 50.12 -32.57
C HIS A 137 9.99 51.50 -32.53
N LYS A 138 11.12 51.65 -31.83
CA LYS A 138 11.83 52.93 -31.77
C LYS A 138 12.41 53.30 -33.13
N GLN A 139 13.06 52.36 -33.83
CA GLN A 139 13.60 52.60 -35.17
C GLN A 139 12.50 52.94 -36.20
N ALA A 140 11.33 52.29 -36.11
CA ALA A 140 10.18 52.62 -36.96
C ALA A 140 9.61 54.02 -36.68
N LEU A 141 9.56 54.44 -35.40
CA LEU A 141 9.17 55.81 -35.01
C LEU A 141 10.18 56.86 -35.47
N ASP A 142 11.49 56.60 -35.31
CA ASP A 142 12.55 57.49 -35.73
C ASP A 142 12.53 57.68 -37.27
N GLN A 143 12.35 56.60 -38.05
CA GLN A 143 12.18 56.65 -39.52
C GLN A 143 10.89 57.36 -39.95
N LEU A 144 9.79 57.23 -39.19
CA LEU A 144 8.54 57.93 -39.48
C LEU A 144 8.69 59.44 -39.21
N HIS A 145 9.37 59.81 -38.12
CA HIS A 145 9.70 61.21 -37.84
C HIS A 145 10.61 61.82 -38.90
N GLU A 146 11.66 61.11 -39.36
CA GLU A 146 12.54 61.59 -40.44
C GLU A 146 11.77 61.81 -41.76
N LYS A 147 10.90 60.87 -42.15
CA LYS A 147 10.03 61.02 -43.32
C LYS A 147 9.09 62.21 -43.19
N HIS A 148 8.45 62.39 -42.02
CA HIS A 148 7.55 63.51 -41.77
C HIS A 148 8.29 64.86 -41.76
N GLN A 149 9.55 64.90 -41.28
CA GLN A 149 10.38 66.09 -41.34
C GLN A 149 10.73 66.48 -42.79
N LEU A 150 11.07 65.50 -43.63
CA LEU A 150 11.32 65.72 -45.06
C LEU A 150 10.07 66.16 -45.82
N GLU A 151 8.89 65.67 -45.43
CA GLU A 151 7.59 66.05 -46.00
C GLU A 151 7.20 67.48 -45.61
N VAL A 152 7.35 67.85 -44.33
CA VAL A 152 7.13 69.22 -43.83
C VAL A 152 8.09 70.22 -44.51
N GLU A 153 9.36 69.86 -44.74
CA GLU A 153 10.30 70.79 -45.38
C GLU A 153 10.07 70.95 -46.89
N LYS A 154 9.52 69.93 -47.57
CA LYS A 154 8.98 70.07 -48.94
C LYS A 154 7.77 70.99 -48.98
N LEU A 155 6.79 70.77 -48.09
CA LEU A 155 5.59 71.60 -47.99
C LEU A 155 5.90 73.07 -47.70
N LYS A 156 6.95 73.38 -46.91
CA LYS A 156 7.41 74.77 -46.71
C LYS A 156 7.97 75.41 -47.98
N VAL A 157 8.64 74.65 -48.85
CA VAL A 157 9.15 75.16 -50.13
C VAL A 157 8.01 75.42 -51.11
N GLU A 158 7.03 74.51 -51.18
CA GLU A 158 5.82 74.67 -52.01
C GLU A 158 4.94 75.82 -51.52
N MET A 159 4.71 75.94 -50.20
CA MET A 159 3.90 77.02 -49.62
C MET A 159 4.54 78.41 -49.81
N LYS A 160 5.88 78.49 -49.88
CA LYS A 160 6.58 79.73 -50.20
C LYS A 160 6.40 80.13 -51.68
N HIS A 161 6.39 79.17 -52.60
CA HIS A 161 6.09 79.40 -54.01
C HIS A 161 4.63 79.78 -54.25
N LEU A 162 3.69 79.22 -53.47
CA LEU A 162 2.27 79.57 -53.52
C LEU A 162 1.99 80.98 -52.98
N PHE A 163 2.63 81.40 -51.88
CA PHE A 163 2.43 82.72 -51.28
C PHE A 163 2.75 83.88 -52.24
N ASP A 164 3.84 83.76 -53.00
CA ASP A 164 4.26 84.78 -53.97
C ASP A 164 3.31 84.87 -55.19
N VAL A 165 2.58 83.79 -55.52
CA VAL A 165 1.56 83.76 -56.59
C VAL A 165 0.18 84.19 -56.09
N GLU A 166 -0.19 83.82 -54.86
CA GLU A 166 -1.48 84.21 -54.27
C GLU A 166 -1.59 85.72 -54.04
N SER A 167 -0.49 86.42 -53.69
CA SER A 167 -0.54 87.86 -53.40
C SER A 167 -0.98 88.72 -54.59
N GLU A 168 -0.76 88.29 -55.84
CA GLU A 168 -1.24 89.01 -57.03
C GLU A 168 -2.61 88.49 -57.53
N ALA A 169 -2.97 87.25 -57.23
CA ALA A 169 -4.26 86.66 -57.60
C ALA A 169 -5.42 87.08 -56.67
N GLN A 170 -5.17 87.19 -55.36
CA GLN A 170 -6.20 87.43 -54.36
C GLN A 170 -6.93 88.78 -54.54
N THR A 171 -6.25 89.83 -55.02
CA THR A 171 -6.90 91.15 -55.25
C THR A 171 -7.94 91.11 -56.39
N LYS A 172 -7.81 90.19 -57.35
CA LYS A 172 -8.82 89.96 -58.40
C LYS A 172 -9.89 88.96 -57.94
N PHE A 173 -9.51 87.93 -57.18
CA PHE A 173 -10.42 86.89 -56.72
C PHE A 173 -11.58 87.43 -55.87
N PHE A 174 -11.30 88.27 -54.86
CA PHE A 174 -12.33 88.78 -53.95
C PHE A 174 -13.43 89.64 -54.61
N SER A 175 -13.17 90.21 -55.80
CA SER A 175 -14.19 90.90 -56.59
C SER A 175 -15.21 89.93 -57.20
N GLN A 176 -14.77 88.73 -57.57
CA GLN A 176 -15.59 87.70 -58.21
C GLN A 176 -16.41 86.93 -57.16
N THR A 177 -15.79 86.58 -56.03
CA THR A 177 -16.42 85.74 -54.98
C THR A 177 -17.69 86.36 -54.39
N ILE A 178 -17.81 87.70 -54.36
CA ILE A 178 -18.98 88.41 -53.83
C ILE A 178 -20.22 88.27 -54.73
N GLU A 179 -20.05 88.03 -56.04
CA GLU A 179 -21.18 87.75 -56.94
C GLU A 179 -21.58 86.27 -56.91
N ASP A 180 -20.62 85.35 -56.82
CA ASP A 180 -20.92 83.92 -56.81
C ASP A 180 -21.55 83.44 -55.49
N LEU A 181 -21.17 84.01 -54.34
CA LEU A 181 -21.84 83.75 -53.04
C LEU A 181 -23.33 84.12 -53.03
N LYS A 182 -23.78 85.05 -53.90
CA LYS A 182 -25.21 85.38 -54.07
C LYS A 182 -25.97 84.35 -54.90
N ARG A 183 -25.29 83.56 -55.73
CA ARG A 183 -25.88 82.42 -56.44
C ARG A 183 -25.96 81.21 -55.52
N GLU A 184 -24.87 80.91 -54.80
CA GLU A 184 -24.75 79.73 -53.94
C GLU A 184 -25.80 79.69 -52.81
N HIS A 185 -26.23 80.86 -52.30
CA HIS A 185 -27.31 80.93 -51.30
C HIS A 185 -28.67 80.43 -51.83
N ASN A 186 -28.96 80.60 -53.12
CA ASN A 186 -30.20 80.08 -53.72
C ASN A 186 -30.13 78.55 -53.96
N ASP A 187 -28.94 78.01 -54.29
CA ASP A 187 -28.74 76.56 -54.51
C ASP A 187 -28.67 75.74 -53.21
N LEU A 188 -28.40 76.36 -52.07
CA LEU A 188 -28.51 75.72 -50.76
C LEU A 188 -29.96 75.45 -50.34
N LEU A 189 -30.91 76.28 -50.80
CA LEU A 189 -32.33 76.15 -50.48
C LEU A 189 -32.98 74.93 -51.16
N THR A 190 -32.45 74.50 -52.31
CA THR A 190 -32.85 73.28 -53.02
C THR A 190 -32.22 72.03 -52.41
N LYS A 191 -30.92 72.04 -52.08
CA LYS A 191 -30.20 70.91 -51.47
C LYS A 191 -30.80 70.44 -50.14
N GLN A 192 -31.40 71.34 -49.35
CA GLN A 192 -32.07 70.98 -48.09
C GLN A 192 -33.30 70.07 -48.29
N ARG A 193 -33.91 70.09 -49.48
CA ARG A 193 -35.09 69.27 -49.83
C ARG A 193 -34.70 67.84 -50.19
N ASP A 194 -33.57 67.65 -50.85
CA ASP A 194 -33.08 66.33 -51.28
C ASP A 194 -32.50 65.52 -50.10
N GLN A 195 -31.88 66.19 -49.11
CA GLN A 195 -31.38 65.53 -47.90
C GLN A 195 -32.48 64.79 -47.10
N GLN A 196 -33.72 65.30 -47.10
CA GLN A 196 -34.86 64.65 -46.43
C GLN A 196 -35.33 63.37 -47.14
N LEU A 197 -35.07 63.20 -48.44
CA LEU A 197 -35.34 61.95 -49.14
C LEU A 197 -34.27 60.89 -48.79
N THR A 198 -32.99 61.25 -48.86
CA THR A 198 -31.87 60.32 -48.54
C THR A 198 -31.89 59.81 -47.10
N GLN A 199 -32.37 60.60 -46.12
CA GLN A 199 -32.53 60.12 -44.73
C GLN A 199 -33.63 59.05 -44.58
N ASN A 200 -34.70 59.12 -45.38
CA ASN A 200 -35.77 58.12 -45.33
C ASN A 200 -35.34 56.79 -45.97
N GLU A 201 -34.52 56.82 -47.01
CA GLU A 201 -33.99 55.61 -47.66
C GLU A 201 -32.98 54.88 -46.75
N LEU A 202 -32.03 55.63 -46.16
CA LEU A 202 -31.06 55.08 -45.19
C LEU A 202 -31.76 54.46 -43.96
N GLY A 203 -32.86 55.07 -43.50
CA GLY A 203 -33.68 54.52 -42.41
C GLY A 203 -34.36 53.19 -42.75
N GLN A 204 -34.71 52.95 -44.02
CA GLN A 204 -35.29 51.68 -44.46
C GLN A 204 -34.24 50.57 -44.61
N GLU A 205 -33.01 50.90 -45.00
CA GLU A 205 -31.92 49.91 -45.05
C GLU A 205 -31.49 49.47 -43.65
N TYR A 206 -31.32 50.40 -42.71
CA TYR A 206 -31.05 50.09 -41.30
C TYR A 206 -32.12 49.17 -40.69
N MET A 207 -33.40 49.36 -41.03
CA MET A 207 -34.49 48.49 -40.55
C MET A 207 -34.43 47.08 -41.15
N LYS A 208 -33.99 46.92 -42.41
CA LYS A 208 -33.79 45.61 -43.04
C LYS A 208 -32.58 44.88 -42.44
N GLU A 209 -31.46 45.58 -42.25
CA GLU A 209 -30.24 45.00 -41.65
C GLU A 209 -30.49 44.59 -40.19
N LYS A 210 -31.18 45.44 -39.41
CA LYS A 210 -31.63 45.09 -38.05
C LYS A 210 -32.49 43.83 -38.03
N GLN A 211 -33.49 43.71 -38.90
CA GLN A 211 -34.31 42.49 -38.99
C GLN A 211 -33.52 41.23 -39.43
N GLN A 212 -32.46 41.39 -40.25
CA GLN A 212 -31.58 40.28 -40.61
C GLN A 212 -30.70 39.85 -39.42
N LEU A 213 -30.19 40.80 -38.65
CA LEU A 213 -29.42 40.54 -37.43
C LEU A 213 -30.29 39.89 -36.34
N GLU A 214 -31.51 40.37 -36.12
CA GLU A 214 -32.48 39.78 -35.19
C GLU A 214 -32.80 38.31 -35.56
N LYS A 215 -33.01 38.01 -36.85
CA LYS A 215 -33.17 36.62 -37.32
C LYS A 215 -31.92 35.76 -37.11
N ARG A 216 -30.71 36.33 -37.26
CA ARG A 216 -29.45 35.61 -37.02
C ARG A 216 -29.23 35.34 -35.53
N ILE A 217 -29.61 36.27 -34.65
CA ILE A 217 -29.58 36.11 -33.20
C ILE A 217 -30.53 34.98 -32.80
N GLN A 218 -31.80 35.01 -33.25
CA GLN A 218 -32.76 33.93 -32.99
C GLN A 218 -32.23 32.56 -33.44
N MET A 219 -31.65 32.46 -34.64
CA MET A 219 -31.04 31.19 -35.11
C MET A 219 -29.89 30.70 -34.22
N PHE A 220 -29.11 31.59 -33.60
CA PHE A 220 -28.06 31.19 -32.66
C PHE A 220 -28.64 30.82 -31.29
N GLU A 221 -29.69 31.49 -30.82
CA GLU A 221 -30.40 31.13 -29.60
C GLU A 221 -31.04 29.73 -29.73
N ASP A 222 -31.74 29.45 -30.83
CA ASP A 222 -32.31 28.14 -31.15
C ASP A 222 -31.22 27.03 -31.21
N GLN A 223 -30.03 27.34 -31.75
CA GLN A 223 -28.90 26.40 -31.79
C GLN A 223 -28.30 26.15 -30.39
N ILE A 224 -28.19 27.20 -29.56
CA ILE A 224 -27.72 27.09 -28.18
C ILE A 224 -28.71 26.24 -27.37
N GLU A 225 -30.02 26.45 -27.54
CA GLU A 225 -31.06 25.66 -26.85
C GLU A 225 -31.02 24.18 -27.29
N GLN A 226 -30.83 23.88 -28.58
CA GLN A 226 -30.61 22.50 -29.04
C GLN A 226 -29.35 21.85 -28.46
N ILE A 227 -28.25 22.59 -28.32
CA ILE A 227 -27.01 22.09 -27.71
C ILE A 227 -27.20 21.85 -26.20
N GLN A 228 -27.87 22.78 -25.51
CA GLN A 228 -28.21 22.63 -24.09
C GLN A 228 -29.13 21.43 -23.85
N SER A 229 -30.12 21.20 -24.72
CA SER A 229 -31.01 20.04 -24.66
C SER A 229 -30.25 18.72 -24.84
N LYS A 230 -29.29 18.65 -25.78
CA LYS A 230 -28.42 17.48 -25.96
C LYS A 230 -27.53 17.22 -24.73
N PHE A 231 -26.87 18.25 -24.20
CA PHE A 231 -26.08 18.12 -22.97
C PHE A 231 -26.92 17.71 -21.76
N GLN A 232 -28.16 18.19 -21.64
CA GLN A 232 -29.09 17.71 -20.61
C GLN A 232 -29.43 16.22 -20.80
N LEU A 233 -29.68 15.78 -22.03
CA LEU A 233 -29.96 14.37 -22.32
C LEU A 233 -28.77 13.48 -21.93
N GLU A 234 -27.56 13.81 -22.41
CA GLU A 234 -26.32 13.11 -22.07
C GLU A 234 -26.05 13.10 -20.55
N PHE A 235 -26.28 14.22 -19.86
CA PHE A 235 -26.16 14.30 -18.40
C PHE A 235 -27.18 13.41 -17.69
N THR A 236 -28.43 13.33 -18.15
CA THR A 236 -29.42 12.40 -17.59
C THR A 236 -29.07 10.94 -17.85
N GLU A 237 -28.50 10.62 -19.01
CA GLU A 237 -28.08 9.26 -19.36
C GLU A 237 -26.85 8.82 -18.54
N GLN A 238 -25.83 9.69 -18.39
CA GLN A 238 -24.69 9.46 -17.49
C GLN A 238 -25.15 9.32 -16.03
N LYS A 239 -26.09 10.16 -15.57
CA LYS A 239 -26.67 10.05 -14.24
C LYS A 239 -27.38 8.70 -14.04
N HIS A 240 -28.15 8.25 -15.04
CA HIS A 240 -28.82 6.95 -14.97
C HIS A 240 -27.83 5.77 -14.95
N GLN A 241 -26.72 5.85 -15.70
CA GLN A 241 -25.63 4.88 -15.64
C GLN A 241 -24.90 4.89 -14.28
N LEU A 242 -24.85 6.03 -13.59
CA LEU A 242 -24.34 6.15 -12.22
C LEU A 242 -25.31 5.55 -11.20
N GLU A 243 -26.63 5.77 -11.35
CA GLU A 243 -27.67 5.17 -10.52
C GLU A 243 -27.73 3.64 -10.67
N THR A 244 -27.57 3.09 -11.89
CA THR A 244 -27.50 1.62 -12.08
C THR A 244 -26.24 1.03 -11.44
N LYS A 245 -25.06 1.65 -11.61
CA LYS A 245 -23.84 1.22 -10.91
C LYS A 245 -23.93 1.35 -9.39
N MET A 246 -24.63 2.35 -8.86
CA MET A 246 -24.94 2.45 -7.43
C MET A 246 -25.86 1.32 -6.95
N ASN A 247 -26.84 0.92 -7.77
CA ASN A 247 -27.74 -0.19 -7.45
C ASN A 247 -27.03 -1.55 -7.52
N ASP A 248 -26.05 -1.73 -8.41
CA ASP A 248 -25.23 -2.94 -8.45
C ASP A 248 -24.21 -2.97 -7.29
N TYR A 249 -23.68 -1.80 -6.90
CA TYR A 249 -22.86 -1.67 -5.69
C TYR A 249 -23.65 -2.00 -4.41
N THR A 250 -24.91 -1.57 -4.27
CA THR A 250 -25.73 -1.93 -3.10
C THR A 250 -26.15 -3.40 -3.09
N LYS A 251 -26.37 -4.04 -4.26
CA LYS A 251 -26.52 -5.51 -4.33
C LYS A 251 -25.26 -6.24 -3.87
N LEU A 252 -24.10 -5.86 -4.40
CA LEU A 252 -22.82 -6.48 -4.05
C LEU A 252 -22.48 -6.27 -2.56
N GLN A 253 -22.87 -5.13 -1.98
CA GLN A 253 -22.74 -4.87 -0.55
C GLN A 253 -23.73 -5.72 0.28
N SER A 254 -24.94 -5.98 -0.21
CA SER A 254 -25.88 -6.93 0.41
C SER A 254 -25.33 -8.36 0.39
N GLU A 255 -24.79 -8.82 -0.75
CA GLU A 255 -24.12 -10.12 -0.88
C GLU A 255 -22.92 -10.22 0.08
N PHE A 256 -22.12 -9.15 0.19
CA PHE A 256 -21.01 -9.10 1.14
C PHE A 256 -21.45 -9.18 2.61
N ASP A 257 -22.53 -8.49 2.99
CA ASP A 257 -23.07 -8.58 4.35
C ASP A 257 -23.75 -9.95 4.62
N GLU A 258 -24.32 -10.62 3.60
CA GLU A 258 -24.74 -12.03 3.69
C GLU A 258 -23.55 -12.98 3.89
N TYR A 259 -22.47 -12.85 3.12
CA TYR A 259 -21.24 -13.63 3.33
C TYR A 259 -20.63 -13.41 4.71
N LYS A 260 -20.68 -12.17 5.22
CA LYS A 260 -20.21 -11.80 6.56
C LYS A 260 -21.11 -12.34 7.67
N LEU A 261 -22.41 -12.46 7.42
CA LEU A 261 -23.34 -13.17 8.31
C LEU A 261 -23.02 -14.67 8.29
N HIS A 262 -22.81 -15.27 7.11
CA HIS A 262 -22.40 -16.68 6.96
C HIS A 262 -21.07 -16.97 7.68
N TYR A 263 -20.10 -16.05 7.61
CA TYR A 263 -18.84 -16.15 8.33
C TYR A 263 -19.04 -16.08 9.86
N LYS A 264 -19.92 -15.20 10.35
CA LYS A 264 -20.30 -15.17 11.78
C LYS A 264 -20.98 -16.47 12.22
N THR A 265 -21.89 -17.02 11.42
CA THR A 265 -22.56 -18.29 11.73
C THR A 265 -21.57 -19.46 11.73
N ASN A 266 -20.66 -19.52 10.75
CA ASN A 266 -19.59 -20.52 10.75
C ASN A 266 -18.62 -20.35 11.93
N SER A 267 -18.32 -19.11 12.34
CA SER A 267 -17.53 -18.84 13.55
C SER A 267 -18.25 -19.30 14.83
N SER A 268 -19.59 -19.14 14.90
CA SER A 268 -20.41 -19.65 16.00
C SER A 268 -20.36 -21.18 16.06
N ASN A 269 -20.52 -21.84 14.91
CA ASN A 269 -20.43 -23.30 14.81
C ASN A 269 -19.01 -23.79 15.17
N LEU A 270 -17.96 -23.04 14.81
CA LEU A 270 -16.58 -23.36 15.18
C LEU A 270 -16.36 -23.24 16.70
N THR A 271 -16.95 -22.23 17.36
CA THR A 271 -16.92 -22.12 18.82
C THR A 271 -17.73 -23.22 19.51
N GLU A 272 -18.85 -23.65 18.93
CA GLU A 272 -19.67 -24.75 19.49
C GLU A 272 -18.96 -26.11 19.35
N ILE A 273 -18.29 -26.37 18.22
CA ILE A 273 -17.39 -27.51 18.03
C ILE A 273 -16.19 -27.43 18.99
N HIS A 274 -15.63 -26.24 19.22
CA HIS A 274 -14.54 -26.05 20.18
C HIS A 274 -15.00 -26.34 21.62
N GLU A 275 -16.21 -25.92 22.00
CA GLU A 275 -16.81 -26.20 23.30
C GLU A 275 -17.13 -27.70 23.48
N GLN A 276 -17.59 -28.38 22.42
CA GLN A 276 -17.75 -29.84 22.40
C GLN A 276 -16.40 -30.56 22.53
N PHE A 277 -15.34 -30.06 21.88
CA PHE A 277 -13.99 -30.61 21.99
C PHE A 277 -13.40 -30.42 23.39
N ILE A 278 -13.66 -29.27 24.04
CA ILE A 278 -13.30 -29.04 25.45
C ILE A 278 -14.05 -30.03 26.35
N LYS A 279 -15.37 -30.22 26.15
CA LYS A 279 -16.16 -31.20 26.94
C LYS A 279 -15.63 -32.64 26.77
N GLN A 280 -15.30 -33.07 25.55
CA GLN A 280 -14.70 -34.39 25.32
C GLN A 280 -13.28 -34.50 25.92
N LYS A 281 -12.50 -33.43 25.90
CA LYS A 281 -11.18 -33.39 26.56
C LYS A 281 -11.32 -33.54 28.08
N ASP A 282 -12.25 -32.82 28.70
CA ASP A 282 -12.54 -32.90 30.14
C ASP A 282 -13.08 -34.29 30.53
N GLU A 283 -13.91 -34.91 29.69
CA GLU A 283 -14.36 -36.30 29.86
C GLU A 283 -13.19 -37.30 29.76
N CYS A 284 -12.28 -37.12 28.80
CA CYS A 284 -11.05 -37.92 28.70
C CYS A 284 -10.14 -37.73 29.93
N GLU A 285 -10.04 -36.51 30.47
CA GLU A 285 -9.24 -36.21 31.65
C GLU A 285 -9.88 -36.78 32.93
N GLN A 286 -11.22 -36.79 33.03
CA GLN A 286 -11.95 -37.52 34.08
C GLN A 286 -11.82 -39.05 33.96
N LEU A 287 -11.85 -39.61 32.75
CA LEU A 287 -11.60 -41.03 32.50
C LEU A 287 -10.15 -41.40 32.86
N LYS A 288 -9.20 -40.51 32.59
CA LYS A 288 -7.79 -40.66 33.00
C LYS A 288 -7.62 -40.60 34.51
N GLN A 289 -8.27 -39.67 35.22
CA GLN A 289 -8.29 -39.68 36.69
C GLN A 289 -8.95 -40.93 37.28
N LYS A 290 -9.98 -41.49 36.63
CA LYS A 290 -10.58 -42.79 37.02
C LYS A 290 -9.60 -43.93 36.79
N LEU A 291 -8.86 -43.93 35.68
CA LEU A 291 -7.81 -44.91 35.37
C LEU A 291 -6.64 -44.82 36.37
N ASP A 292 -6.20 -43.62 36.74
CA ASP A 292 -5.14 -43.41 37.74
C ASP A 292 -5.60 -43.86 39.14
N LYS A 293 -6.88 -43.68 39.49
CA LYS A 293 -7.46 -44.22 40.73
C LYS A 293 -7.53 -45.75 40.72
N THR A 294 -8.01 -46.38 39.65
CA THR A 294 -8.02 -47.86 39.57
C THR A 294 -6.62 -48.45 39.47
N TYR A 295 -5.65 -47.73 38.89
CA TYR A 295 -4.23 -48.10 38.92
C TYR A 295 -3.64 -47.99 40.33
N GLY A 296 -4.01 -46.96 41.09
CA GLY A 296 -3.67 -46.83 42.52
C GLY A 296 -4.27 -47.92 43.39
N GLU A 297 -5.53 -48.29 43.17
CA GLU A 297 -6.20 -49.41 43.84
C GLU A 297 -5.57 -50.76 43.45
N MET A 298 -5.24 -50.96 42.17
CA MET A 298 -4.51 -52.14 41.70
C MET A 298 -3.09 -52.23 42.32
N ASN A 299 -2.39 -51.11 42.50
CA ASN A 299 -1.09 -51.08 43.17
C ASN A 299 -1.21 -51.35 44.68
N SER A 300 -2.27 -50.88 45.35
CA SER A 300 -2.61 -51.23 46.74
C SER A 300 -2.89 -52.74 46.91
N VAL A 301 -3.57 -53.36 45.93
CA VAL A 301 -3.77 -54.82 45.90
C VAL A 301 -2.46 -55.56 45.59
N LYS A 302 -1.63 -55.06 44.67
CA LYS A 302 -0.29 -55.61 44.39
C LYS A 302 0.63 -55.54 45.61
N GLU A 303 0.64 -54.45 46.39
CA GLU A 303 1.43 -54.37 47.63
C GLU A 303 0.97 -55.40 48.67
N LYS A 304 -0.34 -55.62 48.81
CA LYS A 304 -0.89 -56.63 49.73
C LYS A 304 -0.55 -58.05 49.29
N LEU A 305 -0.64 -58.34 47.99
CA LEU A 305 -0.24 -59.61 47.40
C LEU A 305 1.28 -59.85 47.50
N HIS A 306 2.09 -58.79 47.30
CA HIS A 306 3.54 -58.85 47.42
C HIS A 306 3.98 -59.12 48.86
N LYS A 307 3.36 -58.47 49.86
CA LYS A 307 3.61 -58.73 51.29
C LYS A 307 3.28 -60.17 51.71
N GLN A 308 2.21 -60.76 51.17
CA GLN A 308 1.89 -62.18 51.39
C GLN A 308 2.83 -63.14 50.64
N SER A 309 3.38 -62.74 49.48
CA SER A 309 4.40 -63.52 48.78
C SER A 309 5.74 -63.52 49.51
N THR A 310 6.17 -62.37 50.06
CA THR A 310 7.46 -62.26 50.77
C THR A 310 7.50 -63.11 52.05
N GLU A 311 6.39 -63.23 52.78
CA GLU A 311 6.30 -64.10 53.98
C GLU A 311 6.37 -65.61 53.64
N LEU A 312 6.06 -66.00 52.40
CA LEU A 312 6.21 -67.38 51.90
C LEU A 312 7.62 -67.65 51.35
N ASP A 313 8.23 -66.69 50.66
CA ASP A 313 9.58 -66.83 50.11
C ASP A 313 10.66 -66.91 51.21
N GLU A 314 10.51 -66.21 52.33
CA GLU A 314 11.44 -66.28 53.46
C GLU A 314 11.51 -67.68 54.10
N LYS A 315 10.40 -68.42 54.11
CA LYS A 315 10.38 -69.83 54.57
C LYS A 315 10.87 -70.83 53.53
N SER A 316 10.99 -70.42 52.25
CA SER A 316 11.51 -71.28 51.17
C SER A 316 13.04 -71.18 51.01
N LYS A 317 13.65 -70.05 51.37
CA LYS A 317 15.10 -69.80 51.18
C LYS A 317 16.00 -70.75 51.98
N LEU A 318 15.64 -71.09 53.22
CA LEU A 318 16.49 -71.88 54.13
C LEU A 318 16.78 -73.34 53.68
N ILE A 319 16.10 -73.84 52.64
CA ILE A 319 16.24 -75.23 52.16
C ILE A 319 17.10 -75.31 50.88
N LYS A 320 17.31 -74.19 50.17
CA LYS A 320 17.98 -74.19 48.85
C LYS A 320 19.50 -73.97 48.88
N GLU A 321 20.07 -73.59 50.02
CA GLU A 321 21.48 -73.13 50.07
C GLU A 321 22.53 -74.24 50.09
N LYS A 322 22.19 -75.49 50.45
CA LYS A 322 23.20 -76.56 50.67
C LYS A 322 23.48 -77.53 49.52
N GLU A 323 22.77 -77.45 48.39
CA GLU A 323 23.05 -78.29 47.20
C GLU A 323 23.48 -77.50 45.96
N ALA A 324 23.47 -76.15 46.00
CA ALA A 324 23.73 -75.30 44.84
C ALA A 324 25.22 -75.12 44.50
N PHE A 325 26.10 -75.06 45.50
CA PHE A 325 27.51 -74.67 45.32
C PHE A 325 28.32 -75.61 44.41
N GLY A 326 27.93 -76.89 44.32
CA GLY A 326 28.62 -77.90 43.51
C GLY A 326 28.35 -77.83 42.00
N ARG A 327 27.16 -77.33 41.58
CA ARG A 327 26.79 -77.22 40.15
C ARG A 327 27.06 -75.83 39.56
N GLN A 328 27.30 -74.84 40.43
CA GLN A 328 27.50 -73.46 40.04
C GLN A 328 28.77 -73.26 39.18
N LEU A 329 29.88 -73.90 39.55
CA LEU A 329 31.17 -73.76 38.85
C LEU A 329 31.19 -74.32 37.40
N GLU A 330 30.36 -75.31 37.06
CA GLU A 330 30.19 -75.77 35.66
C GLU A 330 29.15 -74.94 34.88
N GLY A 331 28.14 -74.41 35.58
CA GLY A 331 27.17 -73.47 35.02
C GLY A 331 27.82 -72.15 34.60
N ASP A 332 28.68 -71.59 35.44
CA ASP A 332 29.31 -70.29 35.20
C ASP A 332 30.29 -70.35 34.00
N LEU A 333 31.06 -71.44 33.84
CA LEU A 333 31.93 -71.65 32.67
C LEU A 333 31.16 -71.84 31.36
N THR A 334 29.94 -72.40 31.40
CA THR A 334 29.09 -72.54 30.21
C THR A 334 28.25 -71.29 29.92
N SER A 335 27.89 -70.50 30.94
CA SER A 335 27.30 -69.16 30.76
C SER A 335 28.31 -68.19 30.16
N CYS A 336 29.52 -68.09 30.71
CA CYS A 336 30.57 -67.21 30.16
C CYS A 336 30.91 -67.52 28.69
N ARG A 337 30.88 -68.79 28.25
CA ARG A 337 31.05 -69.13 26.82
C ARG A 337 29.88 -68.65 25.95
N LYS A 338 28.64 -68.79 26.42
CA LYS A 338 27.45 -68.28 25.70
C LYS A 338 27.40 -66.77 25.68
N GLU A 339 27.80 -66.11 26.76
CA GLU A 339 27.89 -64.65 26.84
C GLU A 339 29.02 -64.11 25.95
N LEU A 340 30.17 -64.79 25.87
CA LEU A 340 31.24 -64.44 24.93
C LEU A 340 30.79 -64.62 23.47
N GLN A 341 30.02 -65.68 23.16
CA GLN A 341 29.49 -65.91 21.82
C GLN A 341 28.41 -64.88 21.46
N LEU A 342 27.45 -64.61 22.35
CA LEU A 342 26.45 -63.55 22.19
C LEU A 342 27.08 -62.15 22.09
N ALA A 343 28.18 -61.90 22.81
CA ALA A 343 28.94 -60.66 22.68
C ALA A 343 29.63 -60.56 21.30
N SER A 344 30.24 -61.65 20.80
CA SER A 344 30.82 -61.70 19.46
C SER A 344 29.78 -61.57 18.35
N ASP A 345 28.61 -62.21 18.47
CA ASP A 345 27.52 -62.09 17.50
C ASP A 345 26.90 -60.68 17.52
N ARG A 346 26.78 -60.04 18.70
CA ARG A 346 26.42 -58.61 18.80
C ARG A 346 27.48 -57.69 18.22
N LEU A 347 28.77 -58.00 18.38
CA LEU A 347 29.86 -57.21 17.81
C LEU A 347 29.88 -57.35 16.28
N ARG A 348 29.60 -58.54 15.74
CA ARG A 348 29.40 -58.78 14.31
C ARG A 348 28.18 -58.02 13.78
N HIS A 349 27.04 -58.08 14.45
CA HIS A 349 25.86 -57.30 14.06
C HIS A 349 26.08 -55.79 14.16
N MET A 350 26.78 -55.27 15.18
CA MET A 350 27.17 -53.85 15.21
C MET A 350 28.13 -53.49 14.07
N GLN A 351 28.99 -54.40 13.61
CA GLN A 351 29.85 -54.18 12.44
C GLN A 351 29.06 -54.22 11.13
N GLU A 352 28.07 -55.12 11.00
CA GLU A 352 27.13 -55.18 9.88
C GLU A 352 26.23 -53.93 9.82
N ASP A 353 25.70 -53.48 10.98
CA ASP A 353 24.93 -52.25 11.14
C ASP A 353 25.78 -51.01 10.85
N GLN A 354 27.02 -50.97 11.33
CA GLN A 354 27.95 -49.87 11.04
C GLN A 354 28.29 -49.82 9.55
N HIS A 355 28.51 -50.97 8.90
CA HIS A 355 28.82 -51.02 7.47
C HIS A 355 27.60 -50.64 6.60
N THR A 356 26.40 -51.10 6.96
CA THR A 356 25.16 -50.70 6.29
C THR A 356 24.82 -49.22 6.51
N GLN A 357 25.04 -48.67 7.71
CA GLN A 357 24.93 -47.22 7.94
C GLN A 357 25.97 -46.42 7.15
N LEU A 358 27.21 -46.89 7.04
CA LEU A 358 28.23 -46.25 6.18
C LEU A 358 27.78 -46.25 4.72
N THR A 359 27.29 -47.39 4.23
CA THR A 359 26.83 -47.57 2.84
C THR A 359 25.59 -46.71 2.55
N GLN A 360 24.67 -46.61 3.51
CA GLN A 360 23.53 -45.69 3.43
C GLN A 360 24.01 -44.23 3.41
N SER A 361 24.93 -43.84 4.27
CA SER A 361 25.55 -42.50 4.30
C SER A 361 26.26 -42.17 2.99
N GLU A 362 27.01 -43.09 2.42
CA GLU A 362 27.66 -42.93 1.11
C GLU A 362 26.61 -42.81 -0.01
N SER A 363 25.55 -43.63 0.00
CA SER A 363 24.49 -43.54 -1.00
C SER A 363 23.69 -42.24 -0.94
N THR A 364 23.40 -41.72 0.27
CA THR A 364 22.72 -40.42 0.43
C THR A 364 23.64 -39.26 0.08
N THR A 365 24.94 -39.35 0.41
CA THR A 365 25.93 -38.34 0.00
C THR A 365 26.04 -38.30 -1.53
N ASN A 366 26.21 -39.45 -2.20
CA ASN A 366 26.24 -39.53 -3.67
C ASN A 366 24.92 -39.03 -4.33
N TYR A 367 23.77 -39.25 -3.68
CA TYR A 367 22.49 -38.71 -4.15
C TYR A 367 22.42 -37.18 -4.01
N LEU A 368 22.86 -36.64 -2.86
CA LEU A 368 22.91 -35.21 -2.61
C LEU A 368 23.92 -34.51 -3.54
N GLU A 369 25.09 -35.09 -3.79
CA GLU A 369 26.07 -34.56 -4.75
C GLU A 369 25.52 -34.54 -6.18
N ARG A 370 24.82 -35.59 -6.61
CA ARG A 370 24.11 -35.58 -7.90
C ARG A 370 23.02 -34.51 -7.95
N ARG A 371 22.25 -34.35 -6.87
CA ARG A 371 21.18 -33.35 -6.79
C ARG A 371 21.73 -31.92 -6.80
N ILE A 372 22.85 -31.68 -6.12
CA ILE A 372 23.59 -30.41 -6.18
C ILE A 372 24.07 -30.17 -7.61
N HIS A 373 24.66 -31.17 -8.28
CA HIS A 373 25.12 -31.03 -9.66
C HIS A 373 23.98 -30.78 -10.67
N GLU A 374 22.81 -31.38 -10.47
CA GLU A 374 21.60 -31.07 -11.23
C GLU A 374 21.14 -29.62 -11.00
N LEU A 375 21.17 -29.13 -9.75
CA LEU A 375 20.80 -27.77 -9.41
C LEU A 375 21.82 -26.74 -9.94
N ASP A 376 23.12 -27.03 -9.88
CA ASP A 376 24.16 -26.21 -10.49
C ASP A 376 23.96 -26.11 -12.00
N LYS A 377 23.54 -27.21 -12.64
CA LYS A 377 23.22 -27.24 -14.07
C LYS A 377 21.99 -26.39 -14.39
N THR A 378 20.89 -26.49 -13.64
CA THR A 378 19.71 -25.65 -13.88
C THR A 378 19.97 -24.18 -13.56
N ILE A 379 20.76 -23.86 -12.53
CA ILE A 379 21.24 -22.50 -12.26
C ILE A 379 22.08 -21.97 -13.43
N HIS A 380 22.94 -22.79 -14.03
CA HIS A 380 23.72 -22.40 -15.20
C HIS A 380 22.83 -22.16 -16.43
N GLU A 381 21.86 -23.04 -16.71
CA GLU A 381 20.89 -22.89 -17.79
C GLU A 381 20.03 -21.61 -17.61
N LEU A 382 19.50 -21.35 -16.41
CA LEU A 382 18.77 -20.12 -16.07
C LEU A 382 19.65 -18.87 -16.15
N THR A 383 20.94 -18.97 -15.82
CA THR A 383 21.89 -17.86 -15.95
C THR A 383 22.16 -17.53 -17.42
N LEU A 384 22.25 -18.55 -18.27
CA LEU A 384 22.39 -18.40 -19.72
C LEU A 384 21.13 -17.81 -20.34
N GLU A 385 19.95 -18.27 -19.93
CA GLU A 385 18.66 -17.74 -20.36
C GLU A 385 18.49 -16.27 -19.94
N LYS A 386 18.84 -15.93 -18.69
CA LYS A 386 18.90 -14.54 -18.21
C LYS A 386 19.82 -13.67 -19.08
N GLN A 387 21.00 -14.15 -19.46
CA GLN A 387 21.89 -13.43 -20.38
C GLN A 387 21.27 -13.26 -21.77
N GLN A 388 20.61 -14.28 -22.31
CA GLN A 388 19.93 -14.18 -23.61
C GLN A 388 18.75 -13.19 -23.59
N ILE A 389 17.97 -13.17 -22.50
CA ILE A 389 16.87 -12.21 -22.29
C ILE A 389 17.43 -10.79 -22.16
N MET A 390 18.50 -10.59 -21.39
CA MET A 390 19.18 -9.30 -21.26
C MET A 390 19.68 -8.78 -22.61
N VAL A 391 20.36 -9.62 -23.40
CA VAL A 391 20.84 -9.24 -24.76
C VAL A 391 19.69 -8.95 -25.73
N LYS A 392 18.51 -9.58 -25.57
CA LYS A 392 17.31 -9.22 -26.35
C LYS A 392 16.78 -7.84 -25.96
N TYR A 393 16.60 -7.58 -24.67
CA TYR A 393 16.13 -6.27 -24.20
C TYR A 393 17.13 -5.14 -24.49
N ASP A 394 18.43 -5.39 -24.38
CA ASP A 394 19.46 -4.41 -24.75
C ASP A 394 19.37 -4.05 -26.25
N ARG A 395 19.09 -5.04 -27.12
CA ARG A 395 18.85 -4.81 -28.56
C ARG A 395 17.56 -4.03 -28.81
N GLU A 396 16.45 -4.44 -28.21
CA GLU A 396 15.18 -3.72 -28.31
C GLU A 396 15.31 -2.26 -27.82
N LEU A 397 16.11 -2.02 -26.78
CA LEU A 397 16.43 -0.68 -26.29
C LEU A 397 17.34 0.11 -27.23
N THR A 398 18.30 -0.50 -27.93
CA THR A 398 19.06 0.19 -28.98
C THR A 398 18.19 0.51 -30.21
N ASP A 399 17.37 -0.44 -30.67
CA ASP A 399 16.48 -0.24 -31.82
C ASP A 399 15.44 0.84 -31.52
N LEU A 400 14.91 0.88 -30.29
CA LEU A 400 14.01 1.94 -29.83
C LEU A 400 14.70 3.30 -29.70
N ARG A 401 15.97 3.34 -29.28
CA ARG A 401 16.77 4.58 -29.28
C ARG A 401 17.02 5.08 -30.69
N GLU A 402 17.44 4.22 -31.60
CA GLU A 402 17.71 4.56 -33.00
C GLU A 402 16.44 5.02 -33.72
N THR A 403 15.28 4.40 -33.47
CA THR A 403 14.00 4.89 -34.03
C THR A 403 13.59 6.25 -33.47
N TYR A 404 13.82 6.53 -32.18
CA TYR A 404 13.60 7.87 -31.62
C TYR A 404 14.60 8.92 -32.13
N GLU A 405 15.88 8.58 -32.30
CA GLU A 405 16.87 9.50 -32.91
C GLU A 405 16.49 9.83 -34.36
N ASN A 406 16.09 8.83 -35.16
CA ASN A 406 15.59 9.03 -36.52
C ASN A 406 14.32 9.89 -36.58
N GLN A 407 13.37 9.71 -35.64
CA GLN A 407 12.19 10.58 -35.54
C GLN A 407 12.57 12.02 -35.17
N VAL A 408 13.53 12.22 -34.27
CA VAL A 408 14.04 13.54 -33.89
C VAL A 408 14.79 14.20 -35.05
N GLU A 409 15.58 13.47 -35.83
CA GLU A 409 16.19 13.98 -37.06
C GLU A 409 15.15 14.35 -38.12
N LEU A 410 14.11 13.52 -38.31
CA LEU A 410 13.03 13.81 -39.24
C LEU A 410 12.30 15.10 -38.86
N CYS A 411 11.88 15.25 -37.60
CA CYS A 411 11.26 16.49 -37.12
C CYS A 411 12.18 17.71 -37.24
N LYS A 412 13.49 17.57 -36.98
CA LYS A 412 14.46 18.66 -37.21
C LYS A 412 14.52 19.06 -38.69
N LYS A 413 14.50 18.08 -39.60
CA LYS A 413 14.56 18.29 -41.05
C LYS A 413 13.27 18.91 -41.58
N GLU A 414 12.11 18.48 -41.09
CA GLU A 414 10.82 19.11 -41.40
C GLU A 414 10.75 20.54 -40.88
N MET A 415 11.20 20.81 -39.66
CA MET A 415 11.27 22.16 -39.10
C MET A 415 12.24 23.05 -39.88
N GLN A 416 13.38 22.52 -40.34
CA GLN A 416 14.30 23.23 -41.25
C GLN A 416 13.67 23.53 -42.60
N ASN A 417 12.91 22.58 -43.18
CA ASN A 417 12.21 22.77 -44.46
C ASN A 417 11.12 23.84 -44.35
N GLU A 418 10.34 23.85 -43.26
CA GLU A 418 9.31 24.88 -43.03
C GLU A 418 9.94 26.25 -42.72
N LEU A 419 11.06 26.31 -41.99
CA LEU A 419 11.82 27.55 -41.81
C LEU A 419 12.36 28.07 -43.16
N HIS A 420 12.83 27.17 -44.03
CA HIS A 420 13.29 27.54 -45.37
C HIS A 420 12.14 28.08 -46.23
N ARG A 421 10.99 27.39 -46.27
CA ARG A 421 9.76 27.85 -46.94
C ARG A 421 9.27 29.21 -46.45
N LEU A 422 9.25 29.44 -45.13
CA LEU A 422 8.89 30.73 -44.56
C LEU A 422 9.87 31.83 -44.99
N THR A 423 11.17 31.51 -45.04
CA THR A 423 12.22 32.44 -45.50
C THR A 423 12.07 32.76 -46.99
N GLU A 424 11.82 31.75 -47.84
CA GLU A 424 11.56 31.94 -49.27
C GLU A 424 10.29 32.75 -49.51
N HIS A 425 9.21 32.49 -48.76
CA HIS A 425 7.96 33.23 -48.87
C HIS A 425 8.11 34.70 -48.42
N GLN A 426 8.86 34.96 -47.34
CA GLN A 426 9.21 36.32 -46.93
C GLN A 426 10.05 37.05 -47.99
N GLN A 427 11.01 36.36 -48.62
CA GLN A 427 11.80 36.92 -49.73
C GLN A 427 10.92 37.23 -50.95
N GLN A 428 9.99 36.34 -51.31
CA GLN A 428 9.03 36.56 -52.38
C GLN A 428 8.14 37.78 -52.13
N LEU A 429 7.56 37.91 -50.92
CA LEU A 429 6.76 39.08 -50.54
C LEU A 429 7.57 40.38 -50.62
N ILE A 430 8.83 40.38 -50.18
CA ILE A 430 9.72 41.55 -50.31
C ILE A 430 9.98 41.87 -51.79
N THR A 431 10.21 40.89 -52.65
CA THR A 431 10.39 41.15 -54.10
C THR A 431 9.09 41.61 -54.77
N ASP A 432 7.93 41.12 -54.35
CA ASP A 432 6.63 41.53 -54.86
C ASP A 432 6.29 42.96 -54.45
N GLU A 433 6.55 43.36 -53.20
CA GLU A 433 6.41 44.77 -52.78
C GLU A 433 7.40 45.69 -53.50
N GLN A 434 8.67 45.27 -53.66
CA GLN A 434 9.68 46.05 -54.38
C GLN A 434 9.31 46.23 -55.86
N THR A 435 8.81 45.19 -56.53
CA THR A 435 8.36 45.27 -57.92
C THR A 435 7.11 46.14 -58.05
N ARG A 436 6.11 46.00 -57.15
CA ARG A 436 4.93 46.89 -57.10
C ARG A 436 5.32 48.35 -56.88
N GLY A 437 6.23 48.63 -55.95
CA GLY A 437 6.75 49.96 -55.70
C GLY A 437 7.43 50.54 -56.94
N ARG A 438 8.22 49.73 -57.65
CA ARG A 438 8.91 50.13 -58.88
C ARG A 438 7.96 50.35 -60.06
N THR A 439 6.93 49.52 -60.24
CA THR A 439 5.91 49.73 -61.28
C THR A 439 5.06 50.97 -61.00
N ASN A 440 4.70 51.22 -59.73
CA ASN A 440 3.93 52.40 -59.35
C ASN A 440 4.76 53.69 -59.54
N LEU A 441 6.05 53.67 -59.18
CA LEU A 441 6.96 54.78 -59.44
C LEU A 441 7.08 55.06 -60.94
N GLN A 442 7.30 54.01 -61.75
CA GLN A 442 7.43 54.14 -63.21
C GLN A 442 6.13 54.63 -63.87
N ALA A 443 4.97 54.19 -63.38
CA ALA A 443 3.67 54.69 -63.84
C ALA A 443 3.49 56.17 -63.49
N LYS A 444 3.84 56.61 -62.27
CA LYS A 444 3.76 58.02 -61.87
C LYS A 444 4.76 58.91 -62.61
N GLU A 445 5.97 58.41 -62.88
CA GLU A 445 6.93 59.09 -63.76
C GLU A 445 6.39 59.25 -65.19
N GLN A 446 5.70 58.24 -65.72
CA GLN A 446 5.10 58.29 -67.06
C GLN A 446 3.91 59.26 -67.11
N GLU A 447 3.06 59.27 -66.08
CA GLU A 447 1.93 60.19 -65.93
C GLU A 447 2.42 61.65 -65.82
N LEU A 448 3.42 61.92 -64.98
CA LEU A 448 4.06 63.24 -64.87
C LEU A 448 4.68 63.67 -66.21
N ARG A 449 5.38 62.77 -66.92
CA ARG A 449 5.91 63.07 -68.27
C ARG A 449 4.80 63.40 -69.26
N GLN A 450 3.65 62.74 -69.19
CA GLN A 450 2.49 63.07 -70.03
C GLN A 450 1.91 64.44 -69.67
N GLN A 451 1.74 64.74 -68.38
CA GLN A 451 1.26 66.05 -67.90
C GLN A 451 2.19 67.19 -68.36
N PHE A 452 3.51 67.05 -68.18
CA PHE A 452 4.48 68.03 -68.66
C PHE A 452 4.44 68.21 -70.19
N GLU A 453 4.25 67.13 -70.95
CA GLU A 453 4.20 67.22 -72.41
C GLU A 453 2.84 67.79 -72.90
N THR A 454 1.73 67.58 -72.18
CA THR A 454 0.45 68.26 -72.47
C THR A 454 0.53 69.76 -72.14
N GLU A 455 0.99 70.14 -70.94
CA GLU A 455 1.15 71.55 -70.55
C GLU A 455 2.07 72.31 -71.52
N LYS A 456 3.19 71.69 -71.89
CA LYS A 456 4.12 72.22 -72.91
C LYS A 456 3.44 72.41 -74.26
N ASN A 457 2.61 71.46 -74.71
CA ASN A 457 1.89 71.58 -75.98
C ASN A 457 0.80 72.66 -75.92
N ASP A 458 0.11 72.80 -74.79
CA ASP A 458 -0.91 73.82 -74.57
C ASP A 458 -0.30 75.23 -74.51
N LEU A 459 0.82 75.42 -73.80
CA LEU A 459 1.62 76.64 -73.84
C LEU A 459 2.09 76.99 -75.26
N LEU A 460 2.53 75.98 -76.03
CA LEU A 460 2.97 76.17 -77.42
C LEU A 460 1.79 76.46 -78.37
N ALA A 461 0.59 75.98 -78.06
CA ALA A 461 -0.65 76.34 -78.76
C ALA A 461 -1.12 77.76 -78.42
N GLN A 462 -1.10 78.15 -77.14
CA GLN A 462 -1.37 79.52 -76.68
C GLN A 462 -0.42 80.52 -77.33
N TRP A 463 0.90 80.26 -77.30
CA TRP A 463 1.90 81.12 -77.93
C TRP A 463 1.71 81.23 -79.45
N LYS A 464 1.32 80.14 -80.13
CA LYS A 464 0.94 80.19 -81.56
C LYS A 464 -0.31 81.02 -81.82
N ALA A 465 -1.32 80.93 -80.95
CA ALA A 465 -2.54 81.75 -81.06
C ALA A 465 -2.22 83.24 -80.84
N GLU A 466 -1.39 83.55 -79.86
CA GLU A 466 -0.93 84.91 -79.53
C GLU A 466 -0.07 85.51 -80.66
N ILE A 467 0.81 84.72 -81.30
CA ILE A 467 1.51 85.13 -82.53
C ILE A 467 0.53 85.41 -83.67
N ASN A 468 -0.51 84.61 -83.83
CA ASN A 468 -1.49 84.80 -84.89
C ASN A 468 -2.39 86.02 -84.63
N LEU A 469 -2.72 86.30 -83.37
CA LEU A 469 -3.43 87.53 -82.97
C LEU A 469 -2.57 88.77 -83.25
N ASN A 470 -1.31 88.78 -82.78
CA ASN A 470 -0.35 89.86 -83.06
C ASN A 470 -0.15 90.08 -84.58
N LYS A 471 -0.14 89.02 -85.40
CA LYS A 471 -0.13 89.14 -86.87
C LYS A 471 -1.41 89.73 -87.43
N SER A 472 -2.58 89.41 -86.86
CA SER A 472 -3.85 90.01 -87.26
C SER A 472 -3.89 91.50 -86.94
N GLU A 473 -3.50 91.88 -85.72
CA GLU A 473 -3.37 93.28 -85.30
C GLU A 473 -2.34 94.04 -86.16
N GLN A 474 -1.19 93.43 -86.44
CA GLN A 474 -0.18 94.01 -87.34
C GLN A 474 -0.72 94.18 -88.77
N ASN A 475 -1.57 93.27 -89.26
CA ASN A 475 -2.23 93.40 -90.54
C ASN A 475 -3.28 94.52 -90.54
N GLU A 476 -4.09 94.65 -89.49
CA GLU A 476 -5.04 95.76 -89.34
C GLU A 476 -4.32 97.12 -89.24
N ILE A 477 -3.25 97.21 -88.44
CA ILE A 477 -2.41 98.41 -88.35
C ILE A 477 -1.79 98.74 -89.70
N ASN A 478 -1.29 97.76 -90.45
CA ASN A 478 -0.81 97.98 -91.81
C ASN A 478 -1.92 98.43 -92.78
N GLN A 479 -3.15 97.93 -92.60
CA GLN A 479 -4.31 98.32 -93.41
C GLN A 479 -4.74 99.77 -93.10
N GLN A 480 -4.75 100.17 -91.82
CA GLN A 480 -4.95 101.55 -91.38
C GLN A 480 -3.83 102.47 -91.88
N LEU A 481 -2.56 102.05 -91.78
CA LEU A 481 -1.41 102.79 -92.27
C LEU A 481 -1.50 103.01 -93.80
N ASN A 482 -1.96 102.00 -94.56
CA ASN A 482 -2.20 102.13 -96.00
C ASN A 482 -3.37 103.06 -96.31
N GLN A 483 -4.48 103.02 -95.57
CA GLN A 483 -5.59 103.98 -95.73
C GLN A 483 -5.14 105.43 -95.44
N ILE A 484 -4.33 105.62 -94.40
CA ILE A 484 -3.69 106.91 -94.06
C ILE A 484 -2.75 107.34 -95.19
N LYS A 485 -1.93 106.43 -95.71
CA LYS A 485 -1.03 106.68 -96.85
C LYS A 485 -1.78 107.07 -98.12
N ASP A 486 -2.90 106.41 -98.44
CA ASP A 486 -3.77 106.76 -99.57
C ASP A 486 -4.41 108.15 -99.40
N SER A 487 -4.76 108.51 -98.15
CA SER A 487 -5.27 109.86 -97.84
C SER A 487 -4.20 110.94 -98.04
N TYR A 488 -2.95 110.68 -97.62
CA TYR A 488 -1.83 111.58 -97.84
C TYR A 488 -1.35 111.60 -99.29
N MET A 489 -1.42 110.49 -100.03
CA MET A 489 -1.13 110.48 -101.47
C MET A 489 -2.13 111.35 -102.24
N LYS A 490 -3.42 111.28 -101.90
CA LYS A 490 -4.43 112.21 -102.47
C LYS A 490 -4.16 113.68 -102.13
N GLN A 491 -3.65 113.99 -100.93
CA GLN A 491 -3.23 115.35 -100.57
C GLN A 491 -1.94 115.76 -101.32
N ILE A 492 -0.99 114.85 -101.49
CA ILE A 492 0.25 115.07 -102.24
C ILE A 492 -0.06 115.31 -103.73
N ASP A 493 -1.01 114.60 -104.33
CA ASP A 493 -1.41 114.84 -105.72
C ASP A 493 -2.17 116.17 -105.88
N GLN A 494 -2.96 116.57 -104.88
CA GLN A 494 -3.56 117.92 -104.80
C GLN A 494 -2.51 119.04 -104.59
N LEU A 495 -1.35 118.74 -104.00
CA LEU A 495 -0.25 119.68 -103.82
C LEU A 495 0.71 119.71 -105.02
N LYS A 496 0.96 118.57 -105.68
CA LYS A 496 1.70 118.49 -106.95
C LYS A 496 1.01 119.26 -108.05
N ALA A 497 -0.32 119.13 -108.18
CA ALA A 497 -1.13 119.95 -109.08
C ALA A 497 -1.13 121.45 -108.76
N ARG A 498 -0.54 121.89 -107.64
CA ARG A 498 -0.30 123.30 -107.29
C ARG A 498 1.17 123.71 -107.39
N LEU A 499 2.10 122.75 -107.42
CA LEU A 499 3.54 122.98 -107.56
C LEU A 499 3.97 123.04 -109.03
N GLU A 500 3.32 122.25 -109.89
CA GLU A 500 3.54 122.21 -111.36
C GLU A 500 3.31 123.58 -112.04
N ASP A 501 2.52 124.46 -111.42
CA ASP A 501 2.26 125.85 -111.85
C ASP A 501 3.31 126.88 -111.35
N THR A 502 4.28 126.43 -110.54
CA THR A 502 5.30 127.29 -109.90
C THR A 502 6.76 126.94 -110.24
N GLU A 503 7.04 125.72 -110.73
CA GLU A 503 8.41 125.26 -111.03
C GLU A 503 9.04 125.89 -112.29
N ASN A 504 8.27 126.65 -113.09
CA ASN A 504 8.78 127.34 -114.29
C ASN A 504 9.62 128.61 -114.01
N LYS A 505 9.95 128.92 -112.75
CA LYS A 505 10.76 130.10 -112.37
C LYS A 505 11.62 129.87 -111.11
N PHE A 506 12.74 129.16 -111.22
CA PHE A 506 14.06 129.53 -110.63
C PHE A 506 15.08 128.38 -110.72
N SER A 507 15.53 128.08 -111.94
CA SER A 507 16.87 127.51 -112.14
C SER A 507 17.90 128.65 -111.97
N ASN A 508 18.84 128.50 -111.02
CA ASN A 508 20.20 129.12 -110.96
C ASN A 508 20.77 129.32 -109.52
N ILE A 509 20.87 128.25 -108.69
CA ILE A 509 21.81 128.25 -107.53
C ILE A 509 22.56 126.92 -107.47
N ASP A 510 23.39 126.68 -108.49
CA ASP A 510 24.16 125.43 -108.67
C ASP A 510 25.68 125.68 -108.51
N LYS A 511 26.06 126.58 -107.59
CA LYS A 511 27.45 127.06 -107.41
C LYS A 511 27.96 127.23 -105.97
N GLU A 512 27.25 126.72 -104.96
CA GLU A 512 27.68 126.75 -103.55
C GLU A 512 28.10 125.36 -102.99
N LEU A 513 28.42 124.41 -103.88
CA LEU A 513 28.78 123.03 -103.49
C LEU A 513 30.27 122.81 -103.17
N ALA A 514 31.12 123.86 -103.23
CA ALA A 514 32.58 123.72 -103.18
C ALA A 514 33.24 123.90 -101.79
N GLU A 515 32.57 124.50 -100.80
CA GLU A 515 33.23 124.92 -99.55
C GLU A 515 33.03 123.95 -98.35
N SER A 516 32.20 122.91 -98.50
CA SER A 516 31.88 121.95 -97.42
C SER A 516 33.01 120.93 -97.12
N GLN A 517 34.06 120.84 -97.95
CA GLN A 517 35.10 119.79 -97.82
C GLN A 517 36.21 120.07 -96.79
N VAL A 518 36.33 121.29 -96.24
CA VAL A 518 37.37 121.60 -95.25
C VAL A 518 36.97 121.19 -93.83
N SER A 519 35.70 121.38 -93.44
CA SER A 519 35.17 121.06 -92.11
C SER A 519 35.29 119.57 -91.73
N ASN A 520 35.40 118.68 -92.71
CA ASN A 520 35.42 117.22 -92.51
C ASN A 520 36.76 116.68 -91.94
N LYS A 521 37.81 117.52 -91.84
CA LYS A 521 39.09 117.13 -91.20
C LYS A 521 39.17 117.47 -89.71
N GLU A 522 38.40 118.44 -89.22
CA GLU A 522 38.43 118.87 -87.82
C GLU A 522 37.73 117.85 -86.90
N TYR A 523 36.59 117.30 -87.33
CA TYR A 523 35.81 116.33 -86.56
C TYR A 523 36.55 115.02 -86.28
N LYS A 524 37.45 114.60 -87.19
CA LYS A 524 38.20 113.34 -87.03
C LYS A 524 39.16 113.37 -85.84
N LYS A 525 39.78 114.53 -85.55
CA LYS A 525 40.66 114.73 -84.37
C LYS A 525 39.92 114.78 -83.03
N GLN A 526 38.60 115.00 -83.03
CA GLN A 526 37.80 115.04 -81.80
C GLN A 526 37.35 113.64 -81.38
N ILE A 527 37.09 112.75 -82.35
CA ILE A 527 36.74 111.34 -82.12
C ILE A 527 37.89 110.58 -81.41
N ASP A 528 39.13 110.75 -81.88
CA ASP A 528 40.30 110.05 -81.31
C ASP A 528 40.56 110.42 -79.83
N LYS A 529 40.18 111.63 -79.39
CA LYS A 529 40.27 112.04 -77.98
C LYS A 529 39.19 111.39 -77.11
N LEU A 530 37.94 111.35 -77.61
CA LEU A 530 36.82 110.78 -76.88
C LEU A 530 36.97 109.26 -76.68
N GLN A 531 37.64 108.56 -77.60
CA GLN A 531 37.94 107.13 -77.43
C GLN A 531 38.95 106.87 -76.30
N ALA A 532 39.96 107.73 -76.12
CA ALA A 532 40.96 107.59 -75.06
C ALA A 532 40.39 107.83 -73.64
N ASP A 533 39.46 108.78 -73.49
CA ASP A 533 38.80 109.02 -72.19
C ASP A 533 37.83 107.88 -71.82
N LEU A 534 37.22 107.22 -72.81
CA LEU A 534 36.29 106.10 -72.60
C LEU A 534 37.00 104.84 -72.07
N GLU A 535 38.20 104.52 -72.58
CA GLU A 535 39.03 103.42 -72.02
C GLU A 535 39.45 103.68 -70.57
N LYS A 536 39.62 104.94 -70.19
CA LYS A 536 40.01 105.33 -68.83
C LYS A 536 38.85 105.15 -67.84
N GLN A 537 37.65 105.54 -68.24
CA GLN A 537 36.42 105.34 -67.47
C GLN A 537 36.06 103.85 -67.31
N LEU A 538 36.31 103.04 -68.34
CA LEU A 538 36.08 101.59 -68.29
C LEU A 538 36.93 100.90 -67.20
N LYS A 539 38.20 101.31 -67.04
CA LYS A 539 39.11 100.74 -66.03
C LYS A 539 38.72 101.12 -64.61
N SER A 540 38.23 102.35 -64.37
CA SER A 540 37.67 102.72 -63.06
C SER A 540 36.37 101.98 -62.74
N ALA A 541 35.51 101.75 -63.73
CA ALA A 541 34.27 100.98 -63.54
C ALA A 541 34.55 99.51 -63.12
N GLN A 542 35.55 98.87 -63.73
CA GLN A 542 36.00 97.53 -63.34
C GLN A 542 36.55 97.48 -61.89
N GLN A 543 37.16 98.57 -61.41
CA GLN A 543 37.72 98.63 -60.07
C GLN A 543 36.63 98.76 -59.00
N PHE A 544 35.60 99.58 -59.24
CA PHE A 544 34.41 99.65 -58.38
C PHE A 544 33.58 98.37 -58.39
N GLN A 545 33.54 97.62 -59.50
CA GLN A 545 32.87 96.31 -59.56
C GLN A 545 33.48 95.33 -58.54
N ILE A 546 34.81 95.29 -58.43
CA ILE A 546 35.53 94.41 -57.49
C ILE A 546 35.25 94.80 -56.02
N GLU A 547 35.21 96.10 -55.71
CA GLU A 547 34.82 96.56 -54.35
C GLU A 547 33.36 96.23 -54.02
N CYS A 548 32.43 96.39 -54.97
CA CYS A 548 31.04 95.97 -54.79
C CYS A 548 30.92 94.47 -54.50
N ASP A 549 31.69 93.62 -55.18
CA ASP A 549 31.62 92.16 -54.98
C ASP A 549 32.32 91.71 -53.68
N HIS A 550 33.37 92.42 -53.22
CA HIS A 550 33.93 92.24 -51.87
C HIS A 550 32.95 92.64 -50.76
N LEU A 551 32.26 93.78 -50.90
CA LEU A 551 31.24 94.22 -49.93
C LEU A 551 30.05 93.25 -49.88
N LYS A 552 29.55 92.77 -51.02
CA LYS A 552 28.50 91.74 -51.08
C LYS A 552 28.90 90.45 -50.37
N LYS A 553 30.17 90.03 -50.48
CA LYS A 553 30.66 88.83 -49.78
C LYS A 553 30.68 89.06 -48.26
N HIS A 554 31.15 90.21 -47.79
CA HIS A 554 31.18 90.54 -46.37
C HIS A 554 29.77 90.68 -45.76
N CYS A 555 28.82 91.29 -46.47
CA CYS A 555 27.42 91.34 -46.05
C CYS A 555 26.80 89.93 -45.91
N LYS A 556 27.06 89.01 -46.85
CA LYS A 556 26.59 87.62 -46.75
C LYS A 556 27.17 86.87 -45.56
N GLU A 557 28.45 87.09 -45.24
CA GLU A 557 29.09 86.46 -44.07
C GLU A 557 28.47 86.98 -42.75
N LEU A 558 28.13 88.28 -42.68
CA LEU A 558 27.40 88.88 -41.54
C LEU A 558 25.93 88.44 -41.46
N GLU A 559 25.23 88.29 -42.59
CA GLU A 559 23.88 87.72 -42.63
C GLU A 559 23.87 86.26 -42.15
N ILE A 560 24.81 85.44 -42.60
CA ILE A 560 24.94 84.04 -42.13
C ILE A 560 25.22 84.01 -40.63
N HIS A 561 26.17 84.83 -40.13
CA HIS A 561 26.49 84.83 -38.71
C HIS A 561 25.31 85.28 -37.83
N SER A 562 24.66 86.40 -38.19
CA SER A 562 23.49 86.91 -37.46
C SER A 562 22.26 85.99 -37.54
N THR A 563 22.02 85.33 -38.69
CA THR A 563 20.95 84.32 -38.79
C THR A 563 21.26 83.06 -38.00
N THR A 564 22.52 82.60 -37.91
CA THR A 564 22.89 81.48 -37.02
C THR A 564 22.70 81.81 -35.55
N GLU A 565 23.11 82.99 -35.08
CA GLU A 565 22.88 83.39 -33.68
C GLU A 565 21.40 83.56 -33.33
N LEU A 566 20.60 84.11 -34.25
CA LEU A 566 19.16 84.23 -34.07
C LEU A 566 18.49 82.86 -34.08
N LYS A 567 18.95 81.93 -34.92
CA LYS A 567 18.46 80.55 -34.96
C LYS A 567 18.77 79.79 -33.66
N ASP A 568 20.00 79.87 -33.15
CA ASP A 568 20.36 79.27 -31.85
C ASP A 568 19.54 79.83 -30.67
N LYS A 569 19.18 81.12 -30.72
CA LYS A 569 18.30 81.76 -29.72
C LYS A 569 16.84 81.33 -29.89
N ILE A 570 16.35 81.22 -31.12
CA ILE A 570 15.02 80.71 -31.44
C ILE A 570 14.90 79.25 -31.03
N ASP A 571 15.88 78.40 -31.33
CA ASP A 571 15.86 76.97 -31.01
C ASP A 571 15.92 76.73 -29.49
N LYS A 572 16.72 77.51 -28.74
CA LYS A 572 16.70 77.48 -27.27
C LYS A 572 15.36 77.94 -26.68
N LEU A 573 14.79 79.03 -27.19
CA LEU A 573 13.46 79.50 -26.77
C LEU A 573 12.35 78.52 -27.17
N ALA A 574 12.47 77.86 -28.32
CA ALA A 574 11.53 76.83 -28.79
C ALA A 574 11.64 75.57 -27.94
N MET A 575 12.84 75.13 -27.54
CA MET A 575 13.01 74.05 -26.56
C MET A 575 12.42 74.42 -25.20
N GLU A 576 12.70 75.63 -24.68
CA GLU A 576 12.13 76.08 -23.41
C GLU A 576 10.60 76.22 -23.46
N LEU A 577 10.04 76.73 -24.56
CA LEU A 577 8.59 76.76 -24.77
C LEU A 577 8.07 75.33 -24.85
N ASN A 578 8.64 74.46 -25.69
CA ASN A 578 8.16 73.09 -25.87
C ASN A 578 8.21 72.30 -24.55
N ASP A 579 9.21 72.54 -23.69
CA ASP A 579 9.29 71.90 -22.38
C ASP A 579 8.23 72.44 -21.39
N LYS A 580 7.97 73.77 -21.41
CA LYS A 580 6.88 74.42 -20.65
C LYS A 580 5.50 74.01 -21.15
N TRP A 581 5.30 73.92 -22.47
CA TRP A 581 4.06 73.47 -23.12
C TRP A 581 3.87 71.96 -22.95
N SER A 582 4.92 71.13 -23.01
CA SER A 582 4.82 69.68 -22.72
C SER A 582 4.43 69.44 -21.26
N LYS A 583 5.01 70.19 -20.31
CA LYS A 583 4.61 70.14 -18.89
C LYS A 583 3.18 70.63 -18.68
N LYS A 584 2.82 71.78 -19.26
CA LYS A 584 1.47 72.35 -19.15
C LYS A 584 0.41 71.47 -19.83
N LEU A 585 0.69 70.96 -21.03
CA LEU A 585 -0.18 70.04 -21.76
C LEU A 585 -0.28 68.69 -21.04
N LYS A 586 0.76 68.20 -20.35
CA LYS A 586 0.63 67.04 -19.46
C LYS A 586 -0.30 67.33 -18.29
N THR A 587 -0.13 68.44 -17.57
CA THR A 587 -1.01 68.80 -16.45
C THR A 587 -2.44 69.10 -16.88
N ASP A 588 -2.62 69.73 -18.05
CA ASP A 588 -3.93 70.09 -18.59
C ASP A 588 -4.59 68.86 -19.23
N CYS A 589 -3.85 67.94 -19.86
CA CYS A 589 -4.38 66.62 -20.25
C CYS A 589 -4.66 65.73 -19.03
N GLU A 590 -3.95 65.83 -17.91
CA GLU A 590 -4.29 65.12 -16.68
C GLU A 590 -5.53 65.70 -16.01
N LYS A 591 -5.70 67.02 -16.03
CA LYS A 591 -6.96 67.68 -15.62
C LYS A 591 -8.11 67.30 -16.54
N ILE A 592 -7.97 67.48 -17.85
CA ILE A 592 -8.99 67.12 -18.84
C ILE A 592 -9.28 65.62 -18.79
N ARG A 593 -8.31 64.73 -18.55
CA ARG A 593 -8.61 63.30 -18.31
C ARG A 593 -9.42 63.09 -17.03
N LYS A 594 -9.08 63.77 -15.93
CA LYS A 594 -9.85 63.70 -14.67
C LYS A 594 -11.26 64.28 -14.82
N GLU A 595 -11.38 65.42 -15.47
CA GLU A 595 -12.63 66.12 -15.78
C GLU A 595 -13.48 65.32 -16.77
N ILE A 596 -12.90 64.66 -17.78
CA ILE A 596 -13.61 63.75 -18.69
C ILE A 596 -13.99 62.45 -17.99
N THR A 597 -13.16 61.87 -17.11
CA THR A 597 -13.60 60.71 -16.32
C THR A 597 -14.70 61.09 -15.36
N GLN A 598 -14.61 62.26 -14.71
CA GLN A 598 -15.62 62.74 -13.78
C GLN A 598 -16.91 63.13 -14.52
N GLN A 599 -16.83 63.81 -15.67
CA GLN A 599 -17.98 64.06 -16.54
C GLN A 599 -18.57 62.77 -17.06
N LYS A 600 -17.77 61.81 -17.53
CA LYS A 600 -18.26 60.50 -17.97
C LYS A 600 -18.94 59.74 -16.84
N ASP A 601 -18.41 59.78 -15.62
CA ASP A 601 -19.02 59.10 -14.46
C ASP A 601 -20.26 59.86 -13.97
N GLU A 602 -20.27 61.18 -13.95
CA GLU A 602 -21.45 62.01 -13.64
C GLU A 602 -22.54 61.93 -14.74
N GLU A 603 -22.18 61.85 -16.01
CA GLU A 603 -23.07 61.64 -17.15
C GLU A 603 -23.57 60.20 -17.18
N LYS A 604 -22.76 59.21 -16.82
CA LYS A 604 -23.21 57.83 -16.62
C LYS A 604 -24.16 57.73 -15.43
N GLN A 605 -23.89 58.45 -14.33
CA GLN A 605 -24.78 58.53 -13.18
C GLN A 605 -26.10 59.21 -13.55
N LYS A 606 -26.05 60.38 -14.20
CA LYS A 606 -27.22 61.10 -14.72
C LYS A 606 -27.96 60.29 -15.78
N ALA A 607 -27.29 59.58 -16.68
CA ALA A 607 -27.90 58.72 -17.68
C ALA A 607 -28.52 57.46 -17.07
N LEU A 608 -27.98 56.93 -15.96
CA LEU A 608 -28.63 55.86 -15.20
C LEU A 608 -29.86 56.38 -14.45
N GLU A 609 -29.80 57.56 -13.84
CA GLU A 609 -30.95 58.23 -13.21
C GLU A 609 -32.01 58.64 -14.24
N GLU A 610 -31.60 59.14 -15.41
CA GLU A 610 -32.44 59.51 -16.55
C GLU A 610 -33.05 58.26 -17.21
N LEU A 611 -32.31 57.16 -17.35
CA LEU A 611 -32.84 55.87 -17.85
C LEU A 611 -33.78 55.22 -16.83
N GLN A 612 -33.52 55.36 -15.53
CA GLN A 612 -34.41 54.89 -14.48
C GLN A 612 -35.69 55.75 -14.41
N ARG A 613 -35.56 57.07 -14.57
CA ARG A 613 -36.69 58.01 -14.72
C ARG A 613 -37.45 57.78 -16.03
N GLN A 614 -36.77 57.51 -17.14
CA GLN A 614 -37.38 57.16 -18.41
C GLN A 614 -38.11 55.83 -18.29
N LYS A 615 -37.53 54.77 -17.73
CA LYS A 615 -38.28 53.53 -17.46
C LYS A 615 -39.52 53.76 -16.59
N GLN A 616 -39.43 54.62 -15.58
CA GLN A 616 -40.55 54.89 -14.68
C GLN A 616 -41.63 55.78 -15.34
N ASN A 617 -41.22 56.71 -16.20
CA ASN A 617 -42.09 57.54 -17.04
C ASN A 617 -42.65 56.77 -18.25
N GLU A 618 -41.94 55.80 -18.80
CA GLU A 618 -42.39 54.89 -19.86
C GLU A 618 -43.39 53.88 -19.29
N LEU A 619 -43.20 53.41 -18.05
CA LEU A 619 -44.22 52.62 -17.36
C LEU A 619 -45.51 53.45 -17.18
N LEU A 620 -45.39 54.68 -16.66
CA LEU A 620 -46.53 55.62 -16.54
C LEU A 620 -47.13 56.03 -17.88
N SER A 621 -46.31 56.24 -18.91
CA SER A 621 -46.73 56.63 -20.25
C SER A 621 -47.34 55.47 -21.02
N THR A 622 -46.90 54.23 -20.81
CA THR A 622 -47.58 53.06 -21.39
C THR A 622 -48.90 52.79 -20.69
N GLN A 623 -48.97 52.99 -19.37
CA GLN A 623 -50.22 52.95 -18.61
C GLN A 623 -51.23 53.99 -19.14
N ASN A 624 -50.82 55.26 -19.21
CA ASN A 624 -51.66 56.34 -19.74
C ASN A 624 -51.96 56.18 -21.24
N ARG A 625 -51.04 55.64 -22.03
CA ARG A 625 -51.27 55.41 -23.47
C ARG A 625 -52.23 54.27 -23.74
N ILE A 626 -52.29 53.26 -22.87
CA ILE A 626 -53.33 52.23 -22.91
C ILE A 626 -54.70 52.88 -22.63
N GLU A 627 -54.82 53.68 -21.57
CA GLU A 627 -56.07 54.42 -21.26
C GLU A 627 -56.48 55.41 -22.37
N GLU A 628 -55.53 56.13 -22.99
CA GLU A 628 -55.79 57.01 -24.14
C GLU A 628 -56.23 56.24 -25.39
N LEU A 629 -55.61 55.08 -25.69
CA LEU A 629 -55.97 54.27 -26.85
C LEU A 629 -57.34 53.62 -26.67
N GLU A 630 -57.73 53.25 -25.46
CA GLU A 630 -59.09 52.82 -25.14
C GLU A 630 -60.12 53.95 -25.38
N GLN A 631 -59.79 55.20 -25.02
CA GLN A 631 -60.64 56.36 -25.34
C GLN A 631 -60.67 56.71 -26.84
N GLN A 632 -59.53 56.62 -27.55
CA GLN A 632 -59.44 56.91 -28.98
C GLN A 632 -60.17 55.85 -29.84
N ILE A 633 -60.15 54.57 -29.44
CA ILE A 633 -60.97 53.52 -30.06
C ILE A 633 -62.47 53.80 -29.87
N TYR A 634 -62.87 54.41 -28.74
CA TYR A 634 -64.25 54.83 -28.51
C TYR A 634 -64.66 56.07 -29.33
N GLN A 635 -63.75 57.03 -29.53
CA GLN A 635 -64.00 58.27 -30.29
C GLN A 635 -63.99 58.05 -31.81
N MET A 636 -62.96 57.40 -32.37
CA MET A 636 -62.86 57.15 -33.82
C MET A 636 -64.05 56.33 -34.36
N LYS A 637 -64.67 55.50 -33.52
CA LYS A 637 -65.89 54.74 -33.86
C LYS A 637 -67.13 55.64 -34.08
N ASN A 638 -67.17 56.83 -33.50
CA ASN A 638 -68.28 57.77 -33.62
C ASN A 638 -68.04 58.86 -34.70
N GLU A 639 -66.79 59.27 -34.91
CA GLU A 639 -66.43 60.32 -35.88
C GLU A 639 -66.47 59.80 -37.34
N ALA A 640 -65.96 58.58 -37.58
CA ALA A 640 -65.98 57.96 -38.92
C ALA A 640 -67.40 57.76 -39.50
N LEU A 641 -68.43 57.73 -38.65
CA LEU A 641 -69.84 57.61 -39.07
C LEU A 641 -70.48 58.94 -39.48
N THR A 642 -69.93 60.08 -39.03
CA THR A 642 -70.54 61.41 -39.23
C THR A 642 -69.86 62.24 -40.32
N GLU A 643 -68.55 62.10 -40.54
CA GLU A 643 -67.84 62.86 -41.59
C GLU A 643 -68.12 62.38 -43.02
N GLN A 644 -68.36 61.08 -43.23
CA GLN A 644 -68.67 60.53 -44.55
C GLN A 644 -69.99 61.07 -45.13
N GLN A 645 -70.91 61.55 -44.29
CA GLN A 645 -72.21 62.10 -44.72
C GLN A 645 -72.11 63.56 -45.18
N LYS A 646 -71.33 64.41 -44.49
CA LYS A 646 -71.21 65.86 -44.82
C LYS A 646 -70.41 66.14 -46.08
N SER A 647 -69.33 65.38 -46.33
CA SER A 647 -68.38 65.63 -47.43
C SER A 647 -69.00 65.61 -48.84
N LYS A 648 -70.17 64.98 -49.02
CA LYS A 648 -70.82 64.83 -50.34
C LYS A 648 -71.80 65.93 -50.73
N GLU A 649 -72.29 66.75 -49.79
CA GLU A 649 -73.30 67.78 -50.10
C GLU A 649 -72.68 69.14 -50.49
N ASP A 650 -71.58 69.54 -49.86
CA ASP A 650 -71.00 70.88 -50.04
C ASP A 650 -70.31 71.11 -51.40
N ALA A 651 -69.88 70.04 -52.09
CA ALA A 651 -69.14 70.14 -53.35
C ALA A 651 -70.02 70.42 -54.59
N LEU A 652 -71.35 70.29 -54.48
CA LEU A 652 -72.27 70.33 -55.64
C LEU A 652 -72.87 71.73 -55.89
N VAL A 653 -72.91 72.61 -54.88
CA VAL A 653 -73.63 73.89 -54.92
C VAL A 653 -72.77 75.07 -55.42
N ALA A 654 -71.45 75.03 -55.22
CA ALA A 654 -70.57 76.17 -55.48
C ALA A 654 -70.33 76.49 -56.98
N LEU A 655 -70.53 75.52 -57.87
CA LEU A 655 -70.15 75.62 -59.29
C LEU A 655 -71.30 76.05 -60.23
N GLN A 656 -72.55 76.00 -59.77
CA GLN A 656 -73.71 76.34 -60.60
C GLN A 656 -73.98 77.85 -60.68
N ASN A 657 -73.82 78.59 -59.58
CA ASN A 657 -74.24 80.00 -59.49
C ASN A 657 -73.34 80.98 -60.28
N ALA A 658 -72.07 80.66 -60.52
CA ALA A 658 -71.11 81.59 -61.14
C ALA A 658 -71.30 81.82 -62.66
N ASN A 659 -72.14 81.02 -63.33
CA ASN A 659 -72.29 81.04 -64.80
C ASN A 659 -73.52 81.81 -65.31
N GLU A 660 -74.52 82.08 -64.49
CA GLU A 660 -75.77 82.72 -64.95
C GLU A 660 -75.69 84.25 -65.00
N ASP A 661 -74.99 84.89 -64.07
CA ASP A 661 -74.93 86.36 -63.96
C ASP A 661 -74.19 87.03 -65.13
N LYS A 662 -73.21 86.34 -65.74
CA LYS A 662 -72.49 86.86 -66.92
C LYS A 662 -73.35 86.93 -68.19
N ARG A 663 -74.48 86.21 -68.26
CA ARG A 663 -75.31 86.13 -69.48
C ARG A 663 -76.32 87.26 -69.65
N ARG A 664 -76.70 87.97 -68.58
CA ARG A 664 -77.79 88.97 -68.64
C ARG A 664 -77.30 90.37 -69.05
N ALA A 665 -76.13 90.80 -68.58
CA ALA A 665 -75.62 92.16 -68.85
C ALA A 665 -75.11 92.40 -70.28
N ILE A 666 -74.73 91.35 -71.03
CA ILE A 666 -74.11 91.48 -72.36
C ILE A 666 -75.13 91.89 -73.44
N ASN A 667 -76.37 91.40 -73.35
CA ASN A 667 -77.39 91.62 -74.38
C ASN A 667 -77.87 93.07 -74.49
N GLU A 668 -77.90 93.83 -73.37
CA GLU A 668 -78.43 95.20 -73.37
C GLU A 668 -77.45 96.24 -73.95
N PHE A 669 -76.13 96.01 -73.82
CA PHE A 669 -75.12 96.90 -74.40
C PHE A 669 -74.92 96.68 -75.91
N GLN A 670 -75.21 95.49 -76.44
CA GLN A 670 -74.93 95.14 -77.84
C GLN A 670 -75.81 95.89 -78.85
N MET A 671 -77.11 96.07 -78.58
CA MET A 671 -78.02 96.70 -79.55
C MET A 671 -77.76 98.19 -79.81
N ARG A 672 -77.13 98.92 -78.87
CA ARG A 672 -76.90 100.38 -79.03
C ARG A 672 -75.55 100.73 -79.67
N ILE A 673 -74.60 99.80 -79.67
CA ILE A 673 -73.27 99.97 -80.29
C ILE A 673 -73.32 99.63 -81.79
N GLN A 674 -74.19 98.72 -82.23
CA GLN A 674 -74.21 98.24 -83.63
C GLN A 674 -74.56 99.30 -84.69
N ASP A 675 -75.51 100.21 -84.42
CA ASP A 675 -76.02 101.12 -85.46
C ASP A 675 -75.09 102.30 -85.80
N LEU A 676 -74.30 102.82 -84.83
CA LEU A 676 -73.47 104.01 -85.04
C LEU A 676 -72.02 103.69 -85.41
N THR A 677 -71.50 102.52 -85.03
CA THR A 677 -70.09 102.17 -85.32
C THR A 677 -69.91 101.54 -86.71
N THR A 678 -70.94 100.88 -87.26
CA THR A 678 -70.90 100.17 -88.56
C THR A 678 -70.68 101.07 -89.77
N GLN A 679 -70.93 102.38 -89.68
CA GLN A 679 -70.65 103.34 -90.76
C GLN A 679 -69.23 103.92 -90.71
N ILE A 680 -68.69 104.18 -89.51
CA ILE A 680 -67.35 104.75 -89.34
C ILE A 680 -66.26 103.67 -89.53
N GLN A 681 -66.51 102.43 -89.08
CA GLN A 681 -65.54 101.34 -89.20
C GLN A 681 -65.22 100.92 -90.65
N ARG A 682 -66.17 101.03 -91.60
CA ARG A 682 -65.96 100.53 -92.98
C ARG A 682 -64.91 101.30 -93.78
N LEU A 683 -64.69 102.59 -93.47
CA LEU A 683 -63.73 103.43 -94.18
C LEU A 683 -62.35 103.46 -93.49
N GLU A 684 -62.30 103.29 -92.17
CA GLU A 684 -61.02 103.14 -91.45
C GLU A 684 -60.44 101.73 -91.47
N ALA A 685 -61.27 100.68 -91.54
CA ALA A 685 -60.79 99.29 -91.58
C ALA A 685 -59.88 99.06 -92.80
N LYS A 686 -60.37 99.41 -94.00
CA LYS A 686 -59.69 99.09 -95.26
C LYS A 686 -58.33 99.78 -95.46
N THR A 687 -58.05 100.87 -94.75
CA THR A 687 -56.74 101.56 -94.81
C THR A 687 -55.81 101.19 -93.66
N LYS A 688 -56.34 100.66 -92.56
CA LYS A 688 -55.55 100.13 -91.45
C LYS A 688 -55.13 98.67 -91.70
N GLU A 689 -56.02 97.84 -92.24
CA GLU A 689 -55.85 96.41 -92.54
C GLU A 689 -54.56 96.14 -93.35
N ASP A 690 -54.44 96.70 -94.57
CA ASP A 690 -53.26 96.57 -95.44
C ASP A 690 -51.93 96.95 -94.74
N SER A 691 -51.96 97.96 -93.87
CA SER A 691 -50.77 98.45 -93.14
C SER A 691 -50.38 97.59 -91.94
N LEU A 692 -51.35 96.85 -91.39
CA LEU A 692 -51.20 96.02 -90.20
C LEU A 692 -50.80 94.59 -90.59
N GLU A 693 -51.27 94.09 -91.73
CA GLU A 693 -50.80 92.81 -92.28
C GLU A 693 -49.29 92.81 -92.57
N GLN A 694 -48.75 93.83 -93.26
CA GLN A 694 -47.30 93.90 -93.51
C GLN A 694 -46.45 93.92 -92.22
N LYS A 695 -46.88 94.68 -91.21
CA LYS A 695 -46.18 94.73 -89.91
C LYS A 695 -46.28 93.41 -89.16
N LEU A 696 -47.47 92.81 -89.12
CA LEU A 696 -47.71 91.53 -88.48
C LEU A 696 -46.92 90.39 -89.15
N GLN A 697 -46.66 90.48 -90.46
CA GLN A 697 -45.90 89.47 -91.20
C GLN A 697 -44.39 89.57 -90.90
N LEU A 698 -43.81 90.77 -90.91
CA LEU A 698 -42.43 91.01 -90.47
C LEU A 698 -42.22 90.67 -88.98
N GLU A 699 -43.18 91.03 -88.11
CA GLU A 699 -43.11 90.73 -86.68
C GLU A 699 -43.22 89.22 -86.40
N LYS A 700 -44.03 88.48 -87.16
CA LYS A 700 -44.04 87.01 -87.14
C LYS A 700 -42.72 86.39 -87.62
N GLU A 701 -42.10 86.92 -88.68
CA GLU A 701 -40.81 86.44 -89.18
C GLU A 701 -39.69 86.67 -88.16
N HIS A 702 -39.62 87.85 -87.55
CA HIS A 702 -38.67 88.14 -86.47
C HIS A 702 -38.94 87.30 -85.21
N LEU A 703 -40.21 87.13 -84.81
CA LEU A 703 -40.57 86.27 -83.68
C LEU A 703 -40.21 84.80 -83.94
N ASN A 704 -40.40 84.30 -85.16
CA ASN A 704 -39.99 82.96 -85.57
C ASN A 704 -38.46 82.81 -85.52
N GLN A 705 -37.69 83.75 -86.05
CA GLN A 705 -36.21 83.71 -85.98
C GLN A 705 -35.70 83.77 -84.54
N ILE A 706 -36.30 84.61 -83.68
CA ILE A 706 -35.97 84.68 -82.24
C ILE A 706 -36.31 83.37 -81.55
N ASN A 707 -37.47 82.76 -81.86
CA ASN A 707 -37.87 81.47 -81.30
C ASN A 707 -36.97 80.32 -81.81
N GLU A 708 -36.56 80.30 -83.07
CA GLU A 708 -35.62 79.31 -83.61
C GLU A 708 -34.23 79.42 -82.97
N LEU A 709 -33.71 80.64 -82.80
CA LEU A 709 -32.44 80.87 -82.10
C LEU A 709 -32.52 80.49 -80.63
N LYS A 710 -33.61 80.84 -79.95
CA LYS A 710 -33.86 80.47 -78.55
C LYS A 710 -34.04 78.96 -78.38
N ASN A 711 -34.73 78.30 -79.31
CA ASN A 711 -34.88 76.85 -79.32
C ASN A 711 -33.52 76.17 -79.54
N ARG A 712 -32.69 76.63 -80.50
CA ARG A 712 -31.30 76.12 -80.65
C ARG A 712 -30.48 76.28 -79.37
N GLN A 713 -30.50 77.46 -78.75
CA GLN A 713 -29.79 77.67 -77.48
C GLN A 713 -30.30 76.74 -76.36
N LEU A 714 -31.60 76.49 -76.29
CA LEU A 714 -32.17 75.51 -75.34
C LEU A 714 -31.80 74.06 -75.70
N GLU A 715 -31.74 73.71 -76.98
CA GLU A 715 -31.28 72.40 -77.47
C GLU A 715 -29.79 72.18 -77.14
N ASP A 716 -28.95 73.20 -77.37
CA ASP A 716 -27.51 73.17 -77.08
C ASP A 716 -27.25 73.07 -75.57
N ILE A 717 -27.96 73.85 -74.75
CA ILE A 717 -27.89 73.77 -73.28
C ILE A 717 -28.37 72.38 -72.80
N ARG A 718 -29.46 71.85 -73.36
CA ARG A 718 -29.92 70.48 -73.03
C ARG A 718 -28.91 69.42 -73.47
N GLY A 719 -28.28 69.58 -74.63
CA GLY A 719 -27.22 68.70 -75.13
C GLY A 719 -26.00 68.71 -74.22
N GLN A 720 -25.57 69.89 -73.77
CA GLN A 720 -24.48 70.05 -72.80
C GLN A 720 -24.86 69.47 -71.42
N GLN A 721 -26.08 69.71 -70.92
CA GLN A 721 -26.58 69.11 -69.69
C GLN A 721 -26.65 67.58 -69.78
N LEU A 722 -27.10 67.03 -70.91
CA LEU A 722 -27.16 65.58 -71.14
C LEU A 722 -25.74 64.98 -71.25
N ALA A 723 -24.81 65.66 -71.92
CA ALA A 723 -23.41 65.24 -71.99
C ALA A 723 -22.72 65.30 -70.63
N TYR A 724 -23.01 66.32 -69.82
CA TYR A 724 -22.48 66.46 -68.47
C TYR A 724 -23.07 65.41 -67.51
N ASN A 725 -24.39 65.18 -67.58
CA ASN A 725 -25.06 64.15 -66.78
C ASN A 725 -24.57 62.74 -67.14
N THR A 726 -24.47 62.41 -68.43
CA THR A 726 -23.93 61.10 -68.85
C THR A 726 -22.45 60.96 -68.48
N HIS A 727 -21.64 62.03 -68.53
CA HIS A 727 -20.27 61.99 -68.02
C HIS A 727 -20.23 61.74 -66.50
N LEU A 728 -21.04 62.46 -65.70
CA LEU A 728 -21.14 62.22 -64.26
C LEU A 728 -21.63 60.80 -63.93
N GLU A 729 -22.57 60.25 -64.69
CA GLU A 729 -23.03 58.88 -64.56
C GLU A 729 -21.90 57.88 -64.87
N THR A 730 -21.10 58.10 -65.92
CA THR A 730 -19.94 57.23 -66.20
C THR A 730 -18.88 57.31 -65.10
N VAL A 731 -18.57 58.49 -64.57
CA VAL A 731 -17.60 58.67 -63.48
C VAL A 731 -18.11 58.07 -62.17
N ARG A 732 -19.42 58.19 -61.87
CA ARG A 732 -20.04 57.50 -60.73
C ARG A 732 -19.99 55.98 -60.88
N ALA A 733 -20.37 55.46 -62.04
CA ALA A 733 -20.32 54.03 -62.32
C ALA A 733 -18.88 53.46 -62.22
N ASP A 734 -17.87 54.18 -62.70
CA ASP A 734 -16.47 53.79 -62.53
C ASP A 734 -16.01 53.88 -61.06
N HIS A 735 -16.46 54.89 -60.31
CA HIS A 735 -16.16 55.00 -58.87
C HIS A 735 -16.82 53.87 -58.06
N GLU A 736 -18.10 53.58 -58.29
CA GLU A 736 -18.83 52.45 -57.71
C GLU A 736 -18.19 51.11 -58.09
N ARG A 737 -17.70 50.96 -59.33
CA ARG A 737 -16.94 49.79 -59.79
C ARG A 737 -15.60 49.65 -59.08
N VAL A 738 -14.88 50.74 -58.82
CA VAL A 738 -13.63 50.72 -58.03
C VAL A 738 -13.89 50.37 -56.57
N LEU A 739 -14.95 50.95 -55.97
CA LEU A 739 -15.35 50.64 -54.60
C LEU A 739 -15.78 49.17 -54.43
N THR A 740 -16.59 48.64 -55.36
CA THR A 740 -17.00 47.23 -55.31
C THR A 740 -15.81 46.29 -55.49
N LEU A 741 -14.86 46.59 -56.39
CA LEU A 741 -13.64 45.80 -56.55
C LEU A 741 -12.73 45.84 -55.31
N GLU A 742 -12.63 46.98 -54.61
CA GLU A 742 -11.83 47.07 -53.38
C GLU A 742 -12.52 46.38 -52.20
N ILE A 743 -13.85 46.47 -52.08
CA ILE A 743 -14.66 45.69 -51.11
C ILE A 743 -14.50 44.19 -51.38
N GLU A 744 -14.58 43.76 -52.63
CA GLU A 744 -14.42 42.36 -53.01
C GLU A 744 -13.00 41.86 -52.69
N LYS A 745 -11.97 42.66 -52.98
CA LYS A 745 -10.57 42.39 -52.61
C LYS A 745 -10.37 42.28 -51.09
N ILE A 746 -10.95 43.19 -50.30
CA ILE A 746 -10.91 43.14 -48.83
C ILE A 746 -11.64 41.88 -48.32
N ASN A 747 -12.80 41.54 -48.91
CA ASN A 747 -13.54 40.33 -48.55
C ASN A 747 -12.75 39.04 -48.88
N VAL A 748 -12.07 38.97 -50.03
CA VAL A 748 -11.18 37.85 -50.36
C VAL A 748 -10.00 37.76 -49.40
N GLN A 749 -9.40 38.90 -49.01
CA GLN A 749 -8.33 38.91 -47.99
C GLN A 749 -8.83 38.47 -46.62
N HIS A 750 -9.99 38.95 -46.16
CA HIS A 750 -10.60 38.51 -44.91
C HIS A 750 -10.96 37.03 -44.93
N GLN A 751 -11.53 36.53 -46.03
CA GLN A 751 -11.85 35.11 -46.19
C GLN A 751 -10.57 34.25 -46.17
N SER A 752 -9.51 34.68 -46.87
CA SER A 752 -8.20 34.01 -46.82
C SER A 752 -7.61 33.98 -45.42
N ASN A 753 -7.68 35.10 -44.68
CA ASN A 753 -7.18 35.19 -43.31
C ASN A 753 -8.00 34.31 -42.34
N LEU A 754 -9.33 34.26 -42.49
CA LEU A 754 -10.20 33.38 -41.71
C LEU A 754 -9.91 31.90 -42.00
N ASP A 755 -9.70 31.54 -43.27
CA ASP A 755 -9.38 30.16 -43.64
C ASP A 755 -7.94 29.77 -43.24
N GLN A 756 -7.00 30.72 -43.18
CA GLN A 756 -5.68 30.52 -42.58
C GLN A 756 -5.80 30.29 -41.06
N GLN A 757 -6.50 31.17 -40.34
CA GLN A 757 -6.71 31.02 -38.89
C GLN A 757 -7.42 29.70 -38.56
N ARG A 758 -8.41 29.29 -39.36
CA ARG A 758 -9.08 27.97 -39.22
C ARG A 758 -8.11 26.81 -39.42
N LYS A 759 -7.22 26.88 -40.41
CA LYS A 759 -6.18 25.85 -40.66
C LYS A 759 -5.15 25.80 -39.51
N GLU A 760 -4.72 26.96 -39.00
CA GLU A 760 -3.81 27.06 -37.86
C GLU A 760 -4.46 26.50 -36.59
N LEU A 761 -5.72 26.86 -36.30
CA LEU A 761 -6.48 26.33 -35.16
C LEU A 761 -6.70 24.81 -35.27
N ALA A 762 -7.02 24.31 -36.47
CA ALA A 762 -7.17 22.88 -36.73
C ALA A 762 -5.83 22.12 -36.57
N LYS A 763 -4.72 22.70 -37.02
CA LYS A 763 -3.37 22.12 -36.87
C LYS A 763 -2.94 22.09 -35.40
N LEU A 764 -3.19 23.16 -34.64
CA LEU A 764 -2.96 23.20 -33.19
C LEU A 764 -3.79 22.14 -32.47
N HIS A 765 -5.09 22.08 -32.74
CA HIS A 765 -5.98 21.09 -32.14
C HIS A 765 -5.59 19.64 -32.49
N SER A 766 -5.15 19.38 -33.73
CA SER A 766 -4.58 18.07 -34.12
C SER A 766 -3.31 17.76 -33.34
N SER A 767 -2.39 18.72 -33.22
CA SER A 767 -1.14 18.54 -32.47
C SER A 767 -1.38 18.30 -30.96
N GLU A 768 -2.35 19.00 -30.36
CA GLU A 768 -2.75 18.81 -28.96
C GLU A 768 -3.41 17.44 -28.74
N LEU A 769 -4.29 17.01 -29.66
CA LEU A 769 -4.86 15.66 -29.68
C LEU A 769 -3.76 14.59 -29.81
N GLU A 770 -2.87 14.71 -30.79
CA GLU A 770 -1.75 13.79 -31.00
C GLU A 770 -0.78 13.76 -29.80
N GLU A 771 -0.58 14.88 -29.10
CA GLU A 771 0.20 14.92 -27.87
C GLU A 771 -0.51 14.20 -26.72
N LYS A 772 -1.83 14.41 -26.56
CA LYS A 772 -2.66 13.70 -25.57
C LYS A 772 -2.72 12.20 -25.84
N GLU A 773 -2.93 11.80 -27.09
CA GLU A 773 -2.89 10.39 -27.51
C GLU A 773 -1.51 9.77 -27.26
N ARG A 774 -0.41 10.44 -27.62
CA ARG A 774 0.95 9.98 -27.27
C ARG A 774 1.17 9.89 -25.76
N GLY A 775 0.59 10.80 -24.98
CA GLY A 775 0.56 10.74 -23.51
C GLY A 775 -0.13 9.48 -23.01
N HIS A 776 -1.38 9.26 -23.42
CA HIS A 776 -2.18 8.10 -23.03
C HIS A 776 -1.58 6.77 -23.51
N VAL A 777 -0.95 6.72 -24.70
CA VAL A 777 -0.23 5.54 -25.17
C VAL A 777 0.98 5.23 -24.28
N LYS A 778 1.73 6.24 -23.82
CA LYS A 778 2.84 6.06 -22.87
C LYS A 778 2.35 5.61 -21.49
N GLU A 779 1.26 6.21 -20.99
CA GLU A 779 0.61 5.81 -19.74
C GLU A 779 0.11 4.36 -19.80
N LEU A 780 -0.60 3.98 -20.88
CA LEU A 780 -1.05 2.61 -21.12
C LEU A 780 0.12 1.62 -21.24
N ALA A 781 1.22 1.99 -21.90
CA ALA A 781 2.42 1.16 -21.98
C ALA A 781 3.07 0.97 -20.60
N ALA A 782 3.15 2.03 -19.79
CA ALA A 782 3.69 1.96 -18.43
C ALA A 782 2.81 1.10 -17.50
N VAL A 783 1.48 1.24 -17.58
CA VAL A 783 0.53 0.43 -16.80
C VAL A 783 0.56 -1.03 -17.25
N ARG A 784 0.67 -1.32 -18.56
CA ARG A 784 0.87 -2.68 -19.08
C ARG A 784 2.16 -3.30 -18.55
N LEU A 785 3.29 -2.58 -18.61
CA LEU A 785 4.57 -3.08 -18.09
C LEU A 785 4.53 -3.33 -16.58
N GLN A 786 3.81 -2.49 -15.81
CA GLN A 786 3.58 -2.73 -14.38
C GLN A 786 2.71 -3.97 -14.13
N LEU A 787 1.66 -4.17 -14.94
CA LEU A 787 0.80 -5.35 -14.90
C LEU A 787 1.59 -6.62 -15.25
N ASP A 788 2.36 -6.62 -16.32
CA ASP A 788 3.20 -7.76 -16.75
C ASP A 788 4.24 -8.11 -15.67
N ARG A 789 4.87 -7.10 -15.05
CA ARG A 789 5.77 -7.30 -13.92
C ARG A 789 5.05 -7.87 -12.69
N ALA A 790 3.84 -7.41 -12.39
CA ALA A 790 3.03 -7.94 -11.30
C ALA A 790 2.59 -9.39 -11.56
N LEU A 791 2.22 -9.72 -12.80
CA LEU A 791 1.87 -11.06 -13.25
C LEU A 791 3.09 -12.00 -13.18
N GLU A 792 4.29 -11.57 -13.57
CA GLU A 792 5.46 -12.44 -13.45
C GLU A 792 5.90 -12.63 -11.99
N ILE A 793 5.78 -11.60 -11.14
CA ILE A 793 5.95 -11.76 -9.67
C ILE A 793 4.92 -12.74 -9.10
N ALA A 794 3.67 -12.70 -9.57
CA ALA A 794 2.64 -13.65 -9.15
C ALA A 794 2.98 -15.08 -9.58
N LYS A 795 3.38 -15.30 -10.84
CA LYS A 795 3.84 -16.62 -11.33
C LYS A 795 5.07 -17.15 -10.59
N ILE A 796 6.03 -16.29 -10.24
CA ILE A 796 7.19 -16.70 -9.43
C ILE A 796 6.74 -17.17 -8.06
N LYS A 797 5.86 -16.43 -7.38
CA LYS A 797 5.30 -16.83 -6.07
C LYS A 797 4.43 -18.09 -6.15
N GLU A 798 3.71 -18.29 -7.25
CA GLU A 798 2.94 -19.51 -7.52
C GLU A 798 3.88 -20.71 -7.66
N ARG A 799 4.94 -20.61 -8.49
CA ARG A 799 5.98 -21.64 -8.61
C ARG A 799 6.69 -21.92 -7.27
N GLU A 800 7.00 -20.89 -6.48
CA GLU A 800 7.59 -21.04 -5.14
C GLU A 800 6.64 -21.78 -4.18
N ALA A 801 5.34 -21.49 -4.25
CA ALA A 801 4.32 -22.20 -3.46
C ALA A 801 4.16 -23.66 -3.93
N ASP A 802 4.16 -23.92 -5.24
CA ASP A 802 4.10 -25.27 -5.80
C ASP A 802 5.31 -26.11 -5.40
N LEU A 803 6.53 -25.58 -5.56
CA LEU A 803 7.76 -26.24 -5.08
C LEU A 803 7.70 -26.50 -3.58
N ARG A 804 7.14 -25.58 -2.79
CA ARG A 804 6.97 -25.78 -1.34
C ARG A 804 5.93 -26.86 -1.02
N ILE A 805 4.87 -26.99 -1.83
CA ILE A 805 3.88 -28.06 -1.74
C ILE A 805 4.51 -29.40 -2.13
N GLU A 806 5.34 -29.45 -3.17
CA GLU A 806 6.08 -30.66 -3.57
C GLU A 806 7.05 -31.12 -2.48
N ASP A 807 7.84 -30.21 -1.91
CA ASP A 807 8.74 -30.48 -0.77
C ASP A 807 7.97 -31.06 0.42
N LEU A 808 6.91 -30.38 0.85
CA LEU A 808 6.07 -30.83 1.99
C LEU A 808 5.36 -32.14 1.71
N THR A 809 4.95 -32.38 0.45
CA THR A 809 4.37 -33.66 0.02
C THR A 809 5.42 -34.77 0.05
N SER A 810 6.63 -34.52 -0.44
CA SER A 810 7.76 -35.44 -0.34
C SER A 810 8.07 -35.78 1.12
N ASP A 811 8.19 -34.78 1.99
CA ASP A 811 8.37 -34.96 3.44
C ASP A 811 7.25 -35.81 4.06
N LEU A 812 5.98 -35.51 3.74
CA LEU A 812 4.84 -36.31 4.20
C LEU A 812 4.90 -37.76 3.69
N THR A 813 5.31 -38.00 2.45
CA THR A 813 5.50 -39.38 1.95
C THR A 813 6.64 -40.10 2.66
N THR A 814 7.77 -39.45 2.95
CA THR A 814 8.86 -40.10 3.70
C THR A 814 8.47 -40.39 5.15
N LYS A 815 7.75 -39.47 5.82
CA LYS A 815 7.21 -39.73 7.18
C LYS A 815 6.18 -40.85 7.15
N LYS A 816 5.28 -40.87 6.15
CA LYS A 816 4.29 -41.94 5.98
C LYS A 816 4.95 -43.30 5.75
N ASN A 817 5.90 -43.40 4.82
CA ASN A 817 6.65 -44.63 4.56
C ASN A 817 7.40 -45.12 5.82
N ARG A 818 7.92 -44.20 6.64
CA ARG A 818 8.56 -44.53 7.92
C ARG A 818 7.55 -45.02 8.98
N ILE A 819 6.35 -44.41 9.06
CA ILE A 819 5.25 -44.90 9.89
C ILE A 819 4.81 -46.30 9.43
N ASP A 820 4.64 -46.50 8.12
CA ASP A 820 4.28 -47.80 7.54
C ASP A 820 5.38 -48.86 7.76
N SER A 821 6.65 -48.46 7.86
CA SER A 821 7.72 -49.34 8.33
C SER A 821 7.54 -49.71 9.80
N CYS A 822 7.43 -48.72 10.70
CA CYS A 822 7.24 -48.99 12.13
C CYS A 822 5.97 -49.82 12.42
N LEU A 823 4.90 -49.66 11.62
CA LEU A 823 3.70 -50.48 11.70
C LEU A 823 3.91 -51.93 11.23
N ARG A 824 4.84 -52.18 10.30
CA ARG A 824 5.28 -53.55 9.96
C ARG A 824 6.13 -54.14 11.08
N ASP A 825 7.09 -53.37 11.59
CA ASP A 825 7.96 -53.80 12.69
C ASP A 825 7.14 -54.15 13.95
N ILE A 826 6.13 -53.35 14.30
CA ILE A 826 5.18 -53.64 15.39
C ILE A 826 4.45 -54.95 15.15
N ARG A 827 3.88 -55.19 13.95
CA ARG A 827 3.17 -56.44 13.62
C ARG A 827 4.10 -57.65 13.66
N GLU A 828 5.36 -57.50 13.26
CA GLU A 828 6.34 -58.57 13.35
C GLU A 828 6.66 -58.89 14.80
N LEU A 829 6.90 -57.88 15.65
CA LEU A 829 7.10 -58.04 17.08
C LEU A 829 5.87 -58.64 17.78
N GLU A 830 4.65 -58.24 17.42
CA GLU A 830 3.41 -58.84 17.89
C GLU A 830 3.36 -60.34 17.53
N SER A 831 3.70 -60.71 16.29
CA SER A 831 3.76 -62.11 15.86
C SER A 831 4.86 -62.90 16.59
N GLN A 832 6.03 -62.31 16.82
CA GLN A 832 7.10 -62.93 17.62
C GLN A 832 6.67 -63.13 19.08
N ILE A 833 5.94 -62.18 19.68
CA ILE A 833 5.37 -62.31 21.02
C ILE A 833 4.32 -63.43 21.07
N GLU A 834 3.44 -63.54 20.07
CA GLU A 834 2.48 -64.63 19.96
C GLU A 834 3.15 -66.01 19.82
N GLN A 835 4.21 -66.11 19.02
CA GLN A 835 5.03 -67.33 18.89
C GLN A 835 5.67 -67.72 20.23
N LEU A 836 6.37 -66.78 20.89
CA LEU A 836 6.99 -67.01 22.20
C LEU A 836 5.94 -67.37 23.28
N HIS A 837 4.76 -66.77 23.24
CA HIS A 837 3.66 -67.11 24.14
C HIS A 837 3.12 -68.52 23.86
N SER A 838 3.01 -68.92 22.59
CA SER A 838 2.64 -70.29 22.20
C SER A 838 3.68 -71.32 22.68
N GLU A 839 4.98 -71.05 22.47
CA GLU A 839 6.08 -71.90 22.95
C GLU A 839 6.11 -72.01 24.47
N ALA A 840 5.94 -70.90 25.20
CA ALA A 840 5.89 -70.88 26.66
C ALA A 840 4.70 -71.71 27.18
N ASN A 841 3.53 -71.61 26.53
CA ASN A 841 2.37 -72.44 26.85
C ASN A 841 2.59 -73.93 26.54
N LEU A 842 3.30 -74.25 25.45
CA LEU A 842 3.63 -75.62 25.09
C LEU A 842 4.62 -76.24 26.10
N ARG A 843 5.69 -75.53 26.44
CA ARG A 843 6.63 -75.95 27.51
C ARG A 843 5.98 -76.02 28.88
N SER A 844 5.03 -75.15 29.20
CA SER A 844 4.26 -75.23 30.46
C SER A 844 3.44 -76.52 30.53
N LYS A 845 2.79 -76.91 29.42
CA LYS A 845 2.08 -78.20 29.31
C LYS A 845 3.03 -79.40 29.41
N GLU A 846 4.22 -79.32 28.82
CA GLU A 846 5.26 -80.36 28.94
C GLU A 846 5.78 -80.49 30.38
N LEU A 847 6.11 -79.38 31.04
CA LEU A 847 6.50 -79.37 32.45
C LEU A 847 5.39 -79.95 33.35
N GLN A 848 4.12 -79.68 33.04
CA GLN A 848 2.99 -80.27 33.77
C GLN A 848 2.87 -81.78 33.51
N ARG A 849 3.11 -82.27 32.29
CA ARG A 849 3.17 -83.72 31.98
C ARG A 849 4.30 -84.39 32.76
N VAL A 850 5.52 -83.87 32.69
CA VAL A 850 6.69 -84.40 33.40
C VAL A 850 6.46 -84.37 34.91
N ARG A 851 5.92 -83.28 35.47
CA ARG A 851 5.58 -83.19 36.89
C ARG A 851 4.56 -84.27 37.31
N ASN A 852 3.53 -84.49 36.50
CA ASN A 852 2.52 -85.51 36.77
C ASN A 852 3.10 -86.94 36.69
N GLU A 853 4.04 -87.18 35.77
CA GLU A 853 4.73 -88.46 35.60
C GLU A 853 5.69 -88.74 36.76
N VAL A 854 6.56 -87.78 37.10
CA VAL A 854 7.42 -87.85 38.30
C VAL A 854 6.60 -88.02 39.57
N GLN A 855 5.45 -87.35 39.70
CA GLN A 855 4.57 -87.53 40.87
C GLN A 855 3.92 -88.92 40.93
N LYS A 856 3.63 -89.55 39.79
CA LYS A 856 3.19 -90.96 39.72
C LYS A 856 4.31 -91.91 40.12
N GLU A 857 5.52 -91.71 39.59
CA GLU A 857 6.68 -92.52 39.98
C GLU A 857 7.01 -92.40 41.47
N MET A 858 6.99 -91.19 42.03
CA MET A 858 7.24 -90.95 43.45
C MET A 858 6.22 -91.69 44.32
N LYS A 859 4.92 -91.57 44.01
CA LYS A 859 3.86 -92.34 44.70
C LYS A 859 4.09 -93.85 44.61
N HIS A 860 4.45 -94.37 43.43
CA HIS A 860 4.72 -95.79 43.25
C HIS A 860 5.96 -96.27 44.04
N ARG A 861 7.03 -95.46 44.09
CA ARG A 861 8.21 -95.74 44.93
C ARG A 861 7.88 -95.70 46.41
N GLU A 862 7.13 -94.69 46.87
CA GLU A 862 6.65 -94.57 48.26
C GLU A 862 5.78 -95.76 48.67
N GLU A 863 4.84 -96.18 47.83
CA GLU A 863 3.96 -97.32 48.08
C GLU A 863 4.75 -98.64 48.13
N LYS A 864 5.71 -98.84 47.21
CA LYS A 864 6.62 -100.00 47.24
C LYS A 864 7.46 -100.05 48.52
N LEU A 865 7.99 -98.90 48.97
CA LEU A 865 8.75 -98.82 50.22
C LEU A 865 7.87 -99.05 51.46
N ARG A 866 6.65 -98.53 51.48
CA ARG A 866 5.65 -98.82 52.53
C ARG A 866 5.37 -100.32 52.61
N ASN A 867 5.04 -100.96 51.48
CA ASN A 867 4.76 -102.40 51.44
C ASN A 867 5.95 -103.23 51.94
N GLN A 868 7.18 -102.89 51.55
CA GLN A 868 8.40 -103.55 52.06
C GLN A 868 8.62 -103.33 53.56
N ASN A 869 8.27 -102.16 54.10
CA ASN A 869 8.37 -101.88 55.52
C ASN A 869 7.29 -102.64 56.31
N ASP A 870 6.06 -102.67 55.82
CA ASP A 870 4.95 -103.40 56.44
C ASP A 870 5.12 -104.92 56.37
N GLU A 871 5.83 -105.43 55.36
CA GLU A 871 6.28 -106.83 55.27
C GLU A 871 7.36 -107.13 56.34
N LYS A 872 8.41 -106.31 56.43
CA LYS A 872 9.44 -106.43 57.49
C LYS A 872 8.87 -106.35 58.90
N ILE A 873 7.92 -105.44 59.15
CA ILE A 873 7.22 -105.32 60.44
C ILE A 873 6.43 -106.60 60.73
N ARG A 874 5.70 -107.15 59.75
CA ARG A 874 4.96 -108.42 59.92
C ARG A 874 5.89 -109.59 60.20
N ASP A 875 7.06 -109.66 59.56
CA ASP A 875 8.01 -110.74 59.79
C ASP A 875 8.73 -110.60 61.15
N LEU A 876 9.02 -109.38 61.60
CA LEU A 876 9.50 -109.12 62.97
C LEU A 876 8.46 -109.50 64.04
N ILE A 877 7.18 -109.20 63.81
CA ILE A 877 6.08 -109.61 64.71
C ILE A 877 5.99 -111.13 64.78
N LYS A 878 6.02 -111.83 63.64
CA LYS A 878 6.03 -113.32 63.62
C LYS A 878 7.24 -113.89 64.35
N ALA A 879 8.43 -113.33 64.15
CA ALA A 879 9.65 -113.76 64.82
C ALA A 879 9.52 -113.61 66.35
N HIS A 880 9.07 -112.44 66.83
CA HIS A 880 8.78 -112.21 68.24
C HIS A 880 7.72 -113.18 68.78
N GLU A 881 6.62 -113.41 68.07
CA GLU A 881 5.61 -114.39 68.48
C GLU A 881 6.17 -115.83 68.55
N THR A 882 7.13 -116.19 67.72
CA THR A 882 7.80 -117.51 67.80
C THR A 882 8.79 -117.60 68.95
N GLU A 883 9.56 -116.55 69.22
CA GLU A 883 10.46 -116.45 70.37
C GLU A 883 9.68 -116.48 71.70
N GLU A 884 8.58 -115.74 71.80
CA GLU A 884 7.70 -115.71 72.96
C GLU A 884 7.09 -117.09 73.24
N LYS A 885 6.65 -117.82 72.21
CA LYS A 885 6.17 -119.21 72.32
C LYS A 885 7.27 -120.17 72.77
N GLN A 886 8.49 -120.05 72.23
CA GLN A 886 9.64 -120.87 72.64
C GLN A 886 9.99 -120.62 74.11
N LEU A 887 10.10 -119.36 74.53
CA LEU A 887 10.40 -118.98 75.90
C LEU A 887 9.32 -119.47 76.89
N LEU A 888 8.05 -119.43 76.49
CA LEU A 888 6.94 -119.97 77.30
C LEU A 888 7.00 -121.50 77.42
N GLU A 889 7.41 -122.20 76.35
CA GLU A 889 7.59 -123.65 76.36
C GLU A 889 8.79 -124.07 77.23
N GLU A 890 9.91 -123.34 77.14
CA GLU A 890 11.08 -123.51 78.02
C GLU A 890 10.75 -123.25 79.49
N PHE A 891 10.02 -122.17 79.78
CA PHE A 891 9.55 -121.84 81.13
C PHE A 891 8.66 -122.97 81.68
N THR A 892 7.76 -123.51 80.87
CA THR A 892 6.88 -124.62 81.26
C THR A 892 7.70 -125.89 81.58
N LYS A 893 8.66 -126.25 80.73
CA LYS A 893 9.58 -127.39 80.95
C LYS A 893 10.39 -127.23 82.24
N ALA A 894 10.94 -126.03 82.50
CA ALA A 894 11.69 -125.75 83.72
C ALA A 894 10.81 -125.84 84.98
N HIS A 895 9.57 -125.34 84.91
CA HIS A 895 8.61 -125.39 85.99
C HIS A 895 8.14 -126.82 86.31
N ASP A 896 7.92 -127.66 85.30
CA ASP A 896 7.56 -129.07 85.51
C ASP A 896 8.74 -129.91 86.03
N LEU A 897 9.97 -129.61 85.63
CA LEU A 897 11.18 -130.19 86.23
C LEU A 897 11.30 -129.82 87.73
N LEU A 898 11.02 -128.57 88.10
CA LEU A 898 10.99 -128.12 89.50
C LEU A 898 9.91 -128.86 90.30
N LYS A 899 8.70 -129.03 89.76
CA LYS A 899 7.65 -129.84 90.39
C LYS A 899 8.08 -131.29 90.61
N ALA A 900 8.67 -131.93 89.59
CA ALA A 900 9.17 -133.30 89.71
C ALA A 900 10.18 -133.45 90.86
N ARG A 901 11.10 -132.47 90.98
CA ARG A 901 12.08 -132.44 92.08
C ARG A 901 11.44 -132.21 93.45
N ILE A 902 10.39 -131.39 93.55
CA ILE A 902 9.61 -131.21 94.78
C ILE A 902 8.94 -132.53 95.18
N THR A 903 8.31 -133.25 94.25
CA THR A 903 7.67 -134.54 94.54
C THR A 903 8.68 -135.62 94.96
N GLU A 904 9.86 -135.65 94.35
CA GLU A 904 10.96 -136.56 94.75
C GLU A 904 11.43 -136.28 96.18
N LEU A 905 11.64 -135.00 96.53
CA LEU A 905 12.04 -134.59 97.88
C LEU A 905 10.94 -134.91 98.92
N GLN A 906 9.66 -134.76 98.56
CA GLN A 906 8.54 -135.15 99.42
C GLN A 906 8.48 -136.67 99.65
N MET A 907 8.71 -137.49 98.62
CA MET A 907 8.79 -138.95 98.79
C MET A 907 9.95 -139.36 99.71
N ASN A 908 11.15 -138.81 99.48
CA ASN A 908 12.32 -139.08 100.31
C ASN A 908 12.12 -138.65 101.78
N TYR A 909 11.45 -137.52 102.01
CA TYR A 909 11.08 -137.06 103.35
C TYR A 909 10.13 -138.05 104.05
N ASN A 910 9.06 -138.47 103.37
CA ASN A 910 8.09 -139.42 103.92
C ASN A 910 8.73 -140.78 104.25
N GLU A 911 9.63 -141.28 103.39
CA GLU A 911 10.32 -142.54 103.63
C GLU A 911 11.26 -142.46 104.86
N ALA A 912 11.95 -141.33 105.04
CA ALA A 912 12.76 -141.08 106.24
C ALA A 912 11.90 -141.01 107.51
N GLU A 913 10.72 -140.41 107.44
CA GLU A 913 9.78 -140.35 108.57
C GLU A 913 9.26 -141.75 108.96
N GLU A 914 8.90 -142.59 107.98
CA GLU A 914 8.49 -143.97 108.25
C GLU A 914 9.60 -144.80 108.90
N ARG A 915 10.85 -144.66 108.44
CA ARG A 915 12.01 -145.32 109.05
C ARG A 915 12.21 -144.90 110.51
N TYR A 916 11.92 -143.64 110.85
CA TYR A 916 12.00 -143.14 112.22
C TYR A 916 10.89 -143.73 113.12
N ARG A 917 9.65 -143.84 112.60
CA ARG A 917 8.50 -144.35 113.36
C ARG A 917 8.58 -145.85 113.70
N ARG A 918 9.35 -146.66 112.97
CA ARG A 918 9.42 -148.14 113.12
C ARG A 918 10.63 -148.65 113.93
N ARG A 919 11.26 -147.81 114.75
CA ARG A 919 12.48 -148.19 115.49
C ARG A 919 12.16 -148.87 116.83
N GLU A 920 12.83 -150.00 117.12
CA GLU A 920 12.75 -150.69 118.41
C GLU A 920 13.47 -149.92 119.55
N SER A 921 12.97 -150.06 120.79
CA SER A 921 13.51 -149.45 122.01
C SER A 921 14.89 -150.00 122.38
N ARG A 922 15.72 -149.20 123.06
CA ARG A 922 17.09 -149.62 123.41
C ARG A 922 17.11 -150.49 124.67
N ALA A 923 18.11 -151.37 124.78
CA ALA A 923 18.28 -152.24 125.94
C ALA A 923 18.47 -151.46 127.25
N GLU A 924 19.18 -150.32 127.19
CA GLU A 924 19.38 -149.37 128.28
C GLU A 924 18.04 -148.87 128.87
N ASP A 925 17.06 -148.59 128.03
CA ASP A 925 15.73 -148.11 128.45
C ASP A 925 14.94 -149.22 129.18
N LEU A 926 15.13 -150.48 128.79
CA LEU A 926 14.45 -151.64 129.40
C LEU A 926 15.06 -152.00 130.77
N GLU A 927 16.38 -151.92 130.93
CA GLU A 927 17.04 -152.09 132.24
C GLU A 927 16.67 -150.98 133.23
N LEU A 928 16.54 -149.73 132.74
CA LEU A 928 16.10 -148.60 133.56
C LEU A 928 14.66 -148.77 134.05
N ILE A 929 13.75 -149.29 133.21
CA ILE A 929 12.38 -149.61 133.61
C ILE A 929 12.36 -150.73 134.68
N SER A 930 13.17 -151.78 134.52
CA SER A 930 13.25 -152.89 135.48
C SER A 930 13.76 -152.44 136.87
N THR A 931 14.83 -151.64 136.89
CA THR A 931 15.40 -151.09 138.14
C THR A 931 14.46 -150.10 138.83
N LEU A 932 13.76 -149.24 138.08
CA LEU A 932 12.71 -148.37 138.62
C LEU A 932 11.54 -149.17 139.23
N GLN A 933 11.12 -150.28 138.62
CA GLN A 933 10.07 -151.15 139.17
C GLN A 933 10.50 -151.81 140.50
N GLN A 934 11.74 -152.29 140.62
CA GLN A 934 12.27 -152.79 141.90
C GLN A 934 12.35 -151.70 142.98
N THR A 935 12.73 -150.48 142.60
CA THR A 935 12.84 -149.35 143.54
C THR A 935 11.48 -148.93 144.09
N ILE A 936 10.44 -148.93 143.25
CA ILE A 936 9.05 -148.67 143.67
C ILE A 936 8.56 -149.74 144.66
N ALA A 937 8.86 -151.02 144.42
CA ALA A 937 8.50 -152.10 145.34
C ALA A 937 9.18 -151.93 146.72
N SER A 938 10.46 -151.53 146.75
CA SER A 938 11.18 -151.26 148.01
C SER A 938 10.57 -150.10 148.82
N TYR A 939 10.19 -149.00 148.15
CA TYR A 939 9.55 -147.87 148.84
C TYR A 939 8.17 -148.21 149.40
N GLN A 940 7.38 -149.07 148.73
CA GLN A 940 6.08 -149.51 149.26
C GLN A 940 6.22 -150.34 150.55
N GLU A 941 7.29 -151.12 150.70
CA GLU A 941 7.55 -151.89 151.93
C GLU A 941 7.99 -150.99 153.10
N GLN A 942 8.82 -149.96 152.84
CA GLN A 942 9.22 -148.97 153.85
C GLN A 942 8.03 -148.14 154.34
N LEU A 943 7.13 -147.74 153.44
CA LEU A 943 5.89 -147.02 153.77
C LEU A 943 4.98 -147.81 154.73
N LYS A 944 4.99 -149.15 154.62
CA LYS A 944 4.22 -150.03 155.50
C LYS A 944 4.78 -150.07 156.93
N LYS A 945 6.11 -150.14 157.09
CA LYS A 945 6.77 -150.12 158.42
C LYS A 945 6.53 -148.79 159.17
N ILE A 946 6.67 -147.66 158.48
CA ILE A 946 6.41 -146.32 159.06
C ILE A 946 4.95 -146.17 159.49
N HIS A 947 4.01 -146.82 158.80
CA HIS A 947 2.58 -146.77 159.17
C HIS A 947 2.29 -147.51 160.48
N ASP A 948 2.95 -148.65 160.73
CA ASP A 948 2.79 -149.43 161.96
C ASP A 948 3.48 -148.75 163.16
N GLU A 949 4.66 -148.14 162.97
CA GLU A 949 5.34 -147.34 164.01
C GLU A 949 4.53 -146.11 164.43
N LYS A 950 3.92 -145.40 163.46
CA LYS A 950 3.00 -144.28 163.75
C LYS A 950 1.84 -144.72 164.66
N LYS A 951 1.31 -145.92 164.44
CA LYS A 951 0.18 -146.47 165.19
C LYS A 951 0.54 -146.80 166.65
N LEU A 952 1.79 -147.16 166.90
CA LEU A 952 2.32 -147.39 168.25
C LEU A 952 2.49 -146.07 169.02
N LEU A 953 3.16 -145.08 168.42
CA LEU A 953 3.44 -143.77 169.03
C LEU A 953 2.16 -142.99 169.34
N GLN A 954 1.13 -143.11 168.50
CA GLN A 954 -0.16 -142.45 168.73
C GLN A 954 -0.89 -142.98 169.97
N MET A 955 -0.58 -144.20 170.42
CA MET A 955 -1.16 -144.79 171.64
C MET A 955 -0.36 -144.42 172.91
N GLU A 956 0.92 -144.05 172.78
CA GLU A 956 1.74 -143.53 173.88
C GLU A 956 1.42 -142.05 174.18
N LEU A 957 1.11 -141.25 173.15
CA LEU A 957 0.73 -139.84 173.29
C LEU A 957 -0.57 -139.64 174.11
N VAL A 958 -1.57 -140.50 173.91
CA VAL A 958 -2.85 -140.48 174.66
C VAL A 958 -2.64 -140.63 176.19
N ASN A 959 -1.55 -141.24 176.63
CA ASN A 959 -1.22 -141.42 178.05
C ASN A 959 -0.33 -140.32 178.66
N ARG A 960 0.19 -139.36 177.88
CA ARG A 960 1.01 -138.24 178.39
C ARG A 960 0.28 -136.90 178.42
N GLU A 961 -0.74 -136.70 177.60
CA GLU A 961 -1.39 -135.38 177.41
C GLU A 961 -2.54 -135.09 178.40
N THR A 962 -2.75 -135.96 179.39
CA THR A 962 -3.70 -135.76 180.50
C THR A 962 -3.14 -134.91 181.65
N ASN A 963 -1.86 -134.48 181.58
CA ASN A 963 -1.28 -133.56 182.55
C ASN A 963 -0.50 -132.42 181.87
N PHE A 964 -0.75 -131.21 182.37
CA PHE A 964 -0.03 -129.97 182.05
C PHE A 964 -0.36 -129.23 180.73
N ASN A 965 -1.66 -128.99 180.52
CA ASN A 965 -2.11 -127.68 180.04
C ASN A 965 -1.41 -126.53 180.81
N LYS A 966 -0.81 -125.57 180.08
CA LYS A 966 -1.00 -124.10 180.22
C LYS A 966 0.12 -123.32 179.50
N VAL A 967 -0.23 -122.10 179.04
CA VAL A 967 0.65 -120.95 178.68
C VAL A 967 1.03 -120.77 177.18
N PHE A 968 0.31 -119.84 176.52
CA PHE A 968 0.57 -119.09 175.26
C PHE A 968 0.67 -119.87 173.92
N THR A 969 -0.14 -119.70 172.85
CA THR A 969 -0.95 -118.63 172.19
C THR A 969 -0.30 -117.91 170.98
N ASN A 970 -1.06 -117.91 169.87
CA ASN A 970 -1.17 -116.88 168.82
C ASN A 970 -0.02 -116.66 167.79
N ALA A 971 -0.42 -116.27 166.57
CA ALA A 971 0.40 -115.76 165.45
C ALA A 971 0.71 -114.24 165.63
N PRO A 972 1.30 -113.46 164.67
CA PRO A 972 1.93 -113.75 163.35
C PRO A 972 3.29 -112.99 163.14
N SER A 973 3.71 -112.71 161.87
CA SER A 973 4.66 -111.67 161.35
C SER A 973 5.80 -112.22 160.44
N SER A 974 6.39 -111.52 159.46
CA SER A 974 6.02 -110.34 158.62
C SER A 974 7.02 -110.17 157.43
N SER A 975 6.85 -109.10 156.60
CA SER A 975 7.71 -108.59 155.49
C SER A 975 7.26 -109.00 154.06
N VAL A 976 6.52 -108.20 153.26
CA VAL A 976 6.76 -106.85 152.65
C VAL A 976 7.75 -106.91 151.48
N GLY A 977 7.58 -106.29 150.30
CA GLY A 977 6.53 -105.47 149.63
C GLY A 977 6.90 -105.34 148.11
N VAL A 978 6.05 -105.15 147.08
CA VAL A 978 5.00 -104.15 146.76
C VAL A 978 5.52 -102.86 146.03
N LEU A 979 5.42 -102.89 144.69
CA LEU A 979 4.92 -101.85 143.73
C LEU A 979 5.71 -100.57 143.29
N ASN A 980 5.49 -100.22 142.00
CA ASN A 980 5.07 -98.89 141.43
C ASN A 980 6.00 -98.21 140.34
N PRO A 981 5.64 -97.09 139.64
CA PRO A 981 5.38 -97.16 138.18
C PRO A 981 6.06 -96.06 137.28
N LEU A 982 5.83 -96.16 135.95
CA LEU A 982 5.99 -95.11 134.89
C LEU A 982 7.35 -94.38 134.72
N ALA A 983 8.12 -94.70 133.67
CA ALA A 983 8.73 -93.73 132.73
C ALA A 983 9.57 -94.36 131.58
N PHE A 984 9.39 -93.81 130.37
CA PHE A 984 10.29 -93.67 129.21
C PHE A 984 11.50 -94.61 128.90
N ASN A 985 11.49 -95.04 127.63
CA ASN A 985 12.56 -94.99 126.61
C ASN A 985 13.56 -96.15 126.35
N THR A 986 13.81 -96.28 125.03
CA THR A 986 14.96 -96.87 124.30
C THR A 986 15.19 -98.39 124.23
N LYS A 987 15.01 -98.92 123.01
CA LYS A 987 15.96 -99.75 122.21
C LYS A 987 16.59 -100.98 122.90
N PHE A 988 16.44 -102.23 122.42
CA PHE A 988 16.95 -102.74 121.12
C PHE A 988 16.58 -104.26 120.91
N VAL A 989 16.26 -104.67 119.67
CA VAL A 989 16.55 -105.98 118.98
C VAL A 989 16.05 -107.33 119.58
N PRO A 990 15.31 -108.15 118.80
CA PRO A 990 15.86 -109.23 117.94
C PRO A 990 15.40 -109.13 116.46
N ARG A 991 16.29 -109.11 115.46
CA ARG A 991 16.69 -110.22 114.55
C ARG A 991 15.53 -111.14 114.13
N SER A 992 14.94 -110.95 112.93
CA SER A 992 15.34 -111.53 111.60
C SER A 992 14.64 -112.88 111.33
N SER A 993 14.07 -113.18 110.14
CA SER A 993 14.19 -112.57 108.80
C SER A 993 13.05 -112.97 107.82
N ASP A 994 12.67 -112.03 106.93
CA ASP A 994 12.20 -112.13 105.51
C ASP A 994 11.01 -113.05 105.10
N GLY A 995 10.17 -112.69 104.12
CA GLY A 995 10.04 -111.50 103.23
C GLY A 995 8.66 -111.49 102.52
N SER A 996 8.29 -110.64 101.55
CA SER A 996 9.03 -109.59 100.83
C SER A 996 8.10 -108.54 100.14
N VAL A 997 8.49 -107.26 100.27
CA VAL A 997 8.18 -106.03 99.48
C VAL A 997 9.39 -105.10 99.83
N PRO A 998 9.90 -104.08 99.07
CA PRO A 998 9.15 -103.19 98.15
C PRO A 998 9.93 -102.39 97.03
N SER A 999 9.25 -101.41 96.38
CA SER A 999 9.75 -100.01 96.10
C SER A 999 10.88 -99.72 95.05
N ARG A 1000 11.10 -98.50 94.49
CA ARG A 1000 10.58 -97.11 94.73
C ARG A 1000 10.92 -96.11 93.57
N LEU A 1001 10.07 -95.07 93.37
CA LEU A 1001 10.36 -93.65 92.99
C LEU A 1001 10.84 -93.29 91.54
N LYS A 1002 10.65 -92.06 90.99
CA LYS A 1002 10.31 -90.72 91.59
C LYS A 1002 9.68 -89.70 90.59
N SER A 1003 8.70 -88.89 91.04
CA SER A 1003 8.48 -87.41 90.81
C SER A 1003 8.58 -86.73 89.40
N GLN A 1004 7.88 -85.64 89.00
CA GLN A 1004 6.94 -84.67 89.63
C GLN A 1004 6.32 -83.73 88.51
N SER A 1005 5.00 -83.55 88.36
CA SER A 1005 4.16 -82.39 88.81
C SER A 1005 3.95 -81.21 87.78
N PRO A 1006 3.12 -80.15 88.00
CA PRO A 1006 1.66 -80.16 87.71
C PRO A 1006 1.01 -78.86 87.08
N ARG A 1007 -0.24 -78.98 86.55
CA ARG A 1007 -1.56 -78.25 86.81
C ARG A 1007 -1.60 -76.82 87.47
N PRO A 1008 -2.74 -76.05 87.59
CA PRO A 1008 -4.18 -76.30 87.26
C PRO A 1008 -5.12 -75.08 86.83
N THR A 1009 -6.43 -75.38 86.57
CA THR A 1009 -7.74 -74.66 86.88
C THR A 1009 -7.90 -73.12 86.93
N LYS A 1010 -9.10 -72.49 86.81
CA LYS A 1010 -10.50 -72.77 86.38
C LYS A 1010 -11.35 -71.53 86.74
N LEU A 1011 -12.30 -71.07 85.90
CA LEU A 1011 -13.63 -70.50 86.26
C LEU A 1011 -14.42 -70.02 85.02
N GLU A 1012 -15.73 -69.85 85.18
CA GLU A 1012 -16.83 -69.69 84.19
C GLU A 1012 -17.87 -68.70 84.81
N PRO A 1013 -19.01 -68.28 84.19
CA PRO A 1013 -19.57 -68.56 82.85
C PRO A 1013 -20.28 -67.34 82.15
N LEU A 1014 -21.11 -67.64 81.13
CA LEU A 1014 -22.30 -66.91 80.60
C LEU A 1014 -22.20 -65.91 79.43
N VAL A 1015 -23.30 -65.92 78.64
CA VAL A 1015 -23.62 -65.37 77.29
C VAL A 1015 -25.18 -65.27 77.26
N PRO A 1016 -25.93 -64.45 76.46
CA PRO A 1016 -25.58 -63.82 75.17
C PRO A 1016 -26.13 -62.39 74.89
N ASN A 1017 -26.02 -61.95 73.62
CA ASN A 1017 -26.84 -60.97 72.86
C ASN A 1017 -26.92 -59.47 73.28
N GLY A 1018 -26.93 -58.60 72.25
CA GLY A 1018 -27.83 -57.42 72.25
C GLY A 1018 -27.19 -56.02 72.07
N GLU A 1019 -27.27 -55.50 70.84
CA GLU A 1019 -27.63 -54.11 70.47
C GLU A 1019 -26.77 -52.88 70.91
N ALA A 1020 -26.92 -51.80 70.13
CA ALA A 1020 -26.38 -50.43 70.33
C ALA A 1020 -27.23 -49.66 71.40
N PRO A 1021 -27.09 -48.34 71.72
CA PRO A 1021 -26.44 -47.19 71.03
C PRO A 1021 -25.71 -46.26 72.07
N PRO A 1022 -25.71 -44.89 72.05
CA PRO A 1022 -25.99 -43.86 71.03
C PRO A 1022 -24.94 -42.72 70.89
N ASP A 1023 -25.30 -41.79 69.99
CA ASP A 1023 -24.70 -40.52 69.58
C ASP A 1023 -24.60 -39.41 70.68
N LEU A 1024 -23.81 -38.35 70.40
CA LEU A 1024 -24.03 -36.90 70.70
C LEU A 1024 -22.78 -36.06 71.11
N THR A 1025 -22.33 -35.23 70.15
CA THR A 1025 -22.08 -33.76 70.25
C THR A 1025 -20.82 -33.08 70.87
N LEU A 1026 -20.23 -32.23 70.00
CA LEU A 1026 -19.84 -30.78 70.17
C LEU A 1026 -18.45 -30.32 70.71
N LYS A 1027 -17.77 -29.57 69.79
CA LYS A 1027 -17.08 -28.26 69.96
C LYS A 1027 -15.61 -28.13 70.44
N SER A 1028 -14.74 -27.92 69.43
CA SER A 1028 -13.86 -26.74 69.21
C SER A 1028 -12.90 -26.19 70.29
N ASN A 1029 -11.61 -26.03 69.93
CA ASN A 1029 -10.97 -24.70 69.79
C ASN A 1029 -9.60 -24.71 69.07
N LYS A 1030 -9.24 -23.60 68.41
CA LYS A 1030 -7.93 -23.32 67.77
C LYS A 1030 -7.01 -22.54 68.72
N PRO A 1031 -5.68 -22.58 68.50
CA PRO A 1031 -4.92 -21.40 68.00
C PRO A 1031 -4.21 -21.73 66.64
N LEU A 1032 -3.50 -20.86 65.91
CA LEU A 1032 -3.42 -19.37 65.81
C LEU A 1032 -2.83 -18.98 64.41
N LEU A 1033 -2.73 -17.69 64.11
CA LEU A 1033 -2.05 -17.02 62.97
C LEU A 1033 -1.66 -15.60 63.46
N PRO A 1034 -0.61 -14.88 62.96
CA PRO A 1034 -0.78 -14.08 61.73
C PRO A 1034 0.50 -13.62 60.95
N LYS A 1035 0.36 -13.39 59.63
CA LYS A 1035 0.27 -12.03 59.02
C LYS A 1035 0.23 -12.09 57.48
N ARG A 1036 -0.59 -11.21 56.89
CA ARG A 1036 -0.61 -10.87 55.45
C ARG A 1036 0.40 -9.76 55.17
N PHE A 1037 0.86 -9.65 53.92
CA PHE A 1037 0.75 -8.40 53.15
C PHE A 1037 0.50 -8.71 51.66
N VAL A 1038 0.15 -7.69 50.89
CA VAL A 1038 -0.51 -7.79 49.58
C VAL A 1038 0.39 -7.29 48.45
N LYS A 1039 0.63 -8.13 47.44
CA LYS A 1039 0.31 -7.82 46.04
C LYS A 1039 0.28 -9.10 45.20
#